data_AF-A0A0P1B6V4-F1
#
_entry.id   AF-A0A0P1B6V4-F1
#
_cell.length_a   1.000
_cell.length_b   1.000
_cell.length_c   1.000
_cell.angle_alpha   90.00
_cell.angle_beta   90.00
_cell.angle_gamma   90.00
#
_symmetry.space_group_name_H-M   'P 1'
#
loop_
_entity.id
_entity.type
_entity.pdbx_description
1 polymer ?
#
loop_
_entity_poly.entity_id
_entity_poly.type
_entity_poly.pdbx_seq_one_letter_code
_entity_poly.pdbx_strand_id
1 'polypeptide(L)'
;MHRQHDAERMRVHARSRRSMIKDVDNMRLPVAANGMESIQDEADDLVLCLPSPQQEEEVICKEKFEIRRSGSKAGSNSSHRSASSSIYDYLDTLESEGAARLPLLESRAVSAPSYPTRRFRRTADEFGRVDTAKRPNSSSNFGDSFSPKRCSSTISNQTENSNTHQYYVGIKEKLATITIELNDKTKTIELLTMARKKDAAKTKQLLEEAEEHSKQEFAAQQEKFNKELEKQMDFSQKLVTEKSELAKRCNELVAEIQEAKANNAREVERFKLKLKDAKERWVAQEKIRREQWIVKKTEEIKKLTVAALEPDIQVILSKGKTDLEKAREAASEERRNLRVQLEKERDATLQRLRDEYERKLIEAREKERAKLMLRLDAADAELQQQLTSQRRRLQEEAEATRDELYGELRAAKLAHTNALDGLKERHQLELQAAAEHLRKEKQELIAKYEHDYIALREQTSVECEKFKVQLTSKLRDEINKEKQEMEKQMLRSRDAKIELVIEKLQEESRQMVERAESKALKKFSQERLEYERKLRQTGEIEGIWMEKNRELHERLNTLEKAHDKLKRENEVLKHDLREASEKSSDLALRLNEERQLHEHSMEQAENRCSSLQTETEYTKQQQSVEITALREKQAMLESHFQQQVQKLRSEHDTALDNLHERVRSTVARKDQTISELQEDLHLLQVKLEKSQAIIEEQRLQLYSK
;
A
#
# COMPACT_ATOMS: atom_id res chain seq x y z
N MET A 1 24.91 -73.34 -40.22
CA MET A 1 24.01 -72.42 -39.49
C MET A 1 23.22 -71.65 -40.54
N HIS A 2 21.88 -71.80 -40.67
CA HIS A 2 20.81 -71.25 -39.81
C HIS A 2 20.74 -69.71 -39.87
N ARG A 3 19.63 -68.98 -40.13
CA ARG A 3 18.16 -69.18 -40.36
C ARG A 3 17.61 -67.85 -41.02
N GLN A 4 16.38 -67.53 -41.46
CA GLN A 4 15.02 -68.02 -41.86
C GLN A 4 14.30 -66.74 -42.42
N HIS A 5 13.21 -66.64 -43.20
CA HIS A 5 12.23 -67.47 -43.94
C HIS A 5 11.70 -66.57 -45.11
N ASP A 6 11.42 -67.04 -46.33
CA ASP A 6 10.17 -67.64 -46.87
C ASP A 6 8.86 -66.81 -46.81
N ALA A 7 8.33 -66.44 -48.00
CA ALA A 7 6.92 -66.52 -48.46
C ALA A 7 6.86 -66.03 -49.95
N GLU A 8 6.26 -66.65 -50.98
CA GLU A 8 5.02 -67.45 -51.18
C GLU A 8 3.70 -66.64 -51.04
N ARG A 9 2.67 -66.70 -51.91
CA ARG A 9 2.31 -67.50 -53.13
C ARG A 9 1.59 -66.60 -54.17
N MET A 10 1.50 -66.83 -55.49
CA MET A 10 1.35 -68.01 -56.39
C MET A 10 -0.13 -68.33 -56.78
N ARG A 11 -0.34 -68.80 -58.03
CA ARG A 11 -1.62 -69.21 -58.70
C ARG A 11 -2.43 -68.02 -59.31
N VAL A 12 -3.34 -68.15 -60.31
CA VAL A 12 -3.87 -69.32 -61.07
C VAL A 12 -4.40 -68.96 -62.50
N HIS A 13 -4.34 -69.92 -63.45
CA HIS A 13 -5.11 -70.10 -64.75
C HIS A 13 -5.17 -68.98 -65.84
N ALA A 14 -4.92 -69.21 -67.14
CA ALA A 14 -5.43 -70.14 -68.20
C ALA A 14 -6.66 -69.57 -68.98
N ARG A 15 -6.96 -69.89 -70.27
CA ARG A 15 -6.66 -71.06 -71.13
C ARG A 15 -7.02 -70.76 -72.62
N SER A 16 -6.46 -71.48 -73.62
CA SER A 16 -7.12 -72.02 -74.87
C SER A 16 -8.04 -71.11 -75.75
N ARG A 17 -8.00 -71.03 -77.10
CA ARG A 17 -7.45 -71.80 -78.26
C ARG A 17 -7.41 -70.84 -79.50
N ARG A 18 -6.55 -71.00 -80.52
CA ARG A 18 -6.71 -71.81 -81.78
C ARG A 18 -8.08 -71.57 -82.48
N SER A 19 -8.19 -71.31 -83.80
CA SER A 19 -7.31 -71.73 -84.93
C SER A 19 -7.70 -71.09 -86.30
N MET A 20 -6.76 -71.09 -87.27
CA MET A 20 -7.00 -71.15 -88.74
C MET A 20 -7.66 -69.89 -89.39
N ILE A 21 -7.57 -69.60 -90.71
CA ILE A 21 -6.98 -70.29 -91.90
C ILE A 21 -6.61 -69.24 -92.99
N LYS A 22 -5.58 -69.49 -93.83
CA LYS A 22 -5.38 -69.18 -95.29
C LYS A 22 -5.86 -67.82 -95.92
N ASP A 23 -5.33 -67.30 -97.04
CA ASP A 23 -4.26 -67.66 -98.00
C ASP A 23 -3.94 -66.42 -98.91
N VAL A 24 -2.78 -66.45 -99.60
CA VAL A 24 -2.54 -65.93 -100.98
C VAL A 24 -2.61 -64.40 -101.32
N ASP A 25 -1.43 -63.90 -101.73
CA ASP A 25 -1.06 -62.99 -102.84
C ASP A 25 -1.58 -61.54 -103.10
N ASN A 26 -0.60 -60.76 -103.60
CA ASN A 26 -0.62 -59.82 -104.74
C ASN A 26 -1.05 -58.33 -104.62
N MET A 27 -0.06 -57.47 -104.86
CA MET A 27 -0.04 -56.43 -105.92
C MET A 27 -1.28 -55.54 -106.14
N ARG A 28 -1.23 -54.28 -105.65
CA ARG A 28 -0.98 -53.09 -106.52
C ARG A 28 -0.98 -51.73 -105.77
N LEU A 29 -0.19 -50.79 -106.31
CA LEU A 29 -0.37 -49.33 -106.18
C LEU A 29 -1.55 -48.88 -107.08
N PRO A 30 -2.35 -47.86 -106.71
CA PRO A 30 -2.05 -46.46 -107.09
C PRO A 30 -2.40 -45.42 -105.99
N VAL A 31 -1.62 -44.35 -105.75
CA VAL A 31 -1.61 -43.00 -106.40
C VAL A 31 -2.79 -42.07 -106.02
N ALA A 32 -2.42 -40.85 -105.62
CA ALA A 32 -3.19 -39.58 -105.59
C ALA A 32 -4.26 -39.31 -104.50
N ALA A 33 -3.83 -38.52 -103.51
CA ALA A 33 -4.29 -37.14 -103.24
C ALA A 33 -5.58 -36.83 -102.44
N ASN A 34 -5.41 -35.79 -101.62
CA ASN A 34 -6.37 -34.83 -101.05
C ASN A 34 -7.26 -35.23 -99.87
N GLY A 35 -7.25 -34.32 -98.88
CA GLY A 35 -8.18 -34.23 -97.78
C GLY A 35 -7.87 -35.11 -96.55
N MET A 36 -8.34 -34.76 -95.36
CA MET A 36 -8.74 -33.45 -94.84
C MET A 36 -8.98 -33.63 -93.34
N GLU A 37 -8.26 -32.91 -92.46
CA GLU A 37 -8.62 -32.65 -91.05
C GLU A 37 -7.45 -31.91 -90.37
N SER A 38 -7.63 -30.94 -89.46
CA SER A 38 -8.79 -30.06 -89.22
C SER A 38 -8.40 -28.97 -88.21
N ILE A 39 -9.08 -27.81 -88.27
CA ILE A 39 -9.67 -27.05 -87.13
C ILE A 39 -8.73 -26.81 -85.90
N GLN A 40 -8.50 -25.58 -85.42
CA GLN A 40 -9.55 -24.66 -84.96
C GLN A 40 -9.10 -23.18 -84.89
N ASP A 41 -10.06 -22.27 -85.13
CA ASP A 41 -10.43 -20.97 -84.48
C ASP A 41 -9.38 -20.22 -83.62
N GLU A 42 -9.38 -18.90 -83.44
CA GLU A 42 -10.38 -17.80 -83.54
C GLU A 42 -9.55 -16.47 -83.56
N ALA A 43 -10.02 -15.24 -83.85
CA ALA A 43 -10.97 -14.64 -84.79
C ALA A 43 -10.78 -13.10 -84.75
N ASP A 44 -11.23 -12.39 -85.79
CA ASP A 44 -11.59 -10.95 -85.84
C ASP A 44 -10.52 -9.87 -85.47
N ASP A 45 -10.60 -8.60 -85.91
CA ASP A 45 -11.58 -7.88 -86.73
C ASP A 45 -10.90 -7.16 -87.94
N LEU A 46 -11.30 -5.93 -88.28
CA LEU A 46 -11.29 -5.37 -89.64
C LEU A 46 -10.86 -3.86 -89.62
N VAL A 47 -10.92 -3.02 -90.68
CA VAL A 47 -11.58 -3.12 -91.99
C VAL A 47 -10.86 -2.35 -93.12
N LEU A 48 -11.39 -2.56 -94.33
CA LEU A 48 -11.09 -2.05 -95.68
C LEU A 48 -11.32 -0.51 -95.83
N CYS A 49 -11.08 0.17 -96.98
CA CYS A 49 -10.91 -0.32 -98.36
C CYS A 49 -10.11 0.62 -99.31
N LEU A 50 -9.83 0.05 -100.49
CA LEU A 50 -9.34 0.57 -101.77
C LEU A 50 -10.38 1.51 -102.49
N PRO A 51 -10.12 2.09 -103.69
CA PRO A 51 -9.02 1.85 -104.65
C PRO A 51 -8.33 3.07 -105.31
N SER A 52 -7.25 2.77 -106.04
CA SER A 52 -6.61 3.60 -107.09
C SER A 52 -7.44 3.58 -108.41
N PRO A 53 -7.09 4.31 -109.50
CA PRO A 53 -5.95 3.89 -110.36
C PRO A 53 -5.19 4.97 -111.20
N GLN A 54 -3.95 4.63 -111.61
CA GLN A 54 -3.26 4.91 -112.90
C GLN A 54 -2.84 6.37 -113.27
N GLN A 55 -1.55 6.63 -113.55
CA GLN A 55 -0.86 6.74 -114.88
C GLN A 55 -1.17 8.06 -115.64
N GLU A 56 -0.26 8.76 -116.34
CA GLU A 56 1.21 8.62 -116.61
C GLU A 56 1.77 9.97 -117.16
N GLU A 57 3.11 10.10 -117.27
CA GLU A 57 3.90 11.05 -118.12
C GLU A 57 3.59 12.58 -118.07
N GLU A 58 4.49 13.49 -117.67
CA GLU A 58 5.70 14.04 -118.36
C GLU A 58 5.44 15.09 -119.50
N VAL A 59 6.51 15.81 -119.90
CA VAL A 59 6.65 16.68 -121.10
C VAL A 59 6.18 18.17 -121.04
N ILE A 60 7.05 19.01 -120.45
CA ILE A 60 7.76 20.16 -121.11
C ILE A 60 7.01 21.46 -121.53
N CYS A 61 7.43 22.55 -120.85
CA CYS A 61 7.66 23.96 -121.30
C CYS A 61 6.61 24.88 -121.97
N LYS A 62 6.53 26.09 -121.37
CA LYS A 62 6.37 27.44 -122.02
C LYS A 62 4.97 27.76 -122.59
N GLU A 63 4.55 29.02 -122.77
CA GLU A 63 5.23 30.33 -122.65
C GLU A 63 4.24 31.47 -122.23
N LYS A 64 4.78 32.59 -121.72
CA LYS A 64 4.29 34.01 -121.78
C LYS A 64 2.80 34.39 -121.63
N PHE A 65 2.56 35.40 -120.76
CA PHE A 65 1.70 36.62 -120.95
C PHE A 65 0.19 36.41 -121.32
N GLU A 66 -0.76 37.31 -121.04
CA GLU A 66 -0.66 38.74 -120.69
C GLU A 66 -1.79 39.23 -119.74
N ILE A 67 -1.57 40.42 -119.18
CA ILE A 67 -2.48 41.20 -118.34
C ILE A 67 -3.83 41.49 -119.03
N ARG A 68 -4.94 41.40 -118.28
CA ARG A 68 -6.09 42.33 -118.47
C ARG A 68 -6.79 42.68 -117.15
N ARG A 69 -7.47 43.83 -117.15
CA ARG A 69 -7.88 44.59 -115.95
C ARG A 69 -9.38 44.50 -115.65
N SER A 70 -9.69 44.96 -114.43
CA SER A 70 -10.90 45.70 -114.01
C SER A 70 -12.23 44.97 -113.89
N GLY A 71 -12.77 45.00 -112.66
CA GLY A 71 -14.15 44.67 -112.29
C GLY A 71 -14.39 45.02 -110.82
N SER A 72 -15.23 46.01 -110.54
CA SER A 72 -15.69 46.39 -109.19
C SER A 72 -16.52 45.24 -108.55
N LYS A 73 -16.88 45.20 -107.26
CA LYS A 73 -17.37 46.28 -106.38
C LYS A 73 -17.65 45.75 -104.95
N ALA A 74 -17.46 46.58 -103.92
CA ALA A 74 -18.00 46.47 -102.54
C ALA A 74 -17.62 45.24 -101.67
N GLY A 75 -17.61 45.43 -100.34
CA GLY A 75 -17.33 44.38 -99.34
C GLY A 75 -16.74 44.94 -98.05
N SER A 76 -17.59 45.39 -97.12
CA SER A 76 -17.17 46.17 -95.94
C SER A 76 -16.51 45.36 -94.82
N ASN A 77 -15.60 46.03 -94.10
CA ASN A 77 -15.27 45.87 -92.68
C ASN A 77 -14.95 44.45 -92.13
N SER A 78 -13.68 44.24 -91.78
CA SER A 78 -13.30 44.27 -90.35
C SER A 78 -11.79 44.50 -90.19
N SER A 79 -11.39 45.06 -89.04
CA SER A 79 -9.98 45.27 -88.67
C SER A 79 -9.50 44.07 -87.86
N HIS A 80 -8.30 43.57 -88.13
CA HIS A 80 -7.20 43.56 -87.15
C HIS A 80 -5.84 43.42 -87.85
N ARG A 81 -4.76 43.82 -87.17
CA ARG A 81 -3.42 43.93 -87.75
C ARG A 81 -2.71 42.57 -87.80
N SER A 82 -2.23 42.17 -88.97
CA SER A 82 -1.13 41.21 -89.11
C SER A 82 0.15 41.96 -89.49
N ALA A 83 1.26 41.66 -88.81
CA ALA A 83 2.58 42.14 -89.20
C ALA A 83 3.20 41.22 -90.26
N SER A 84 4.02 41.78 -91.16
CA SER A 84 4.61 41.10 -92.31
C SER A 84 6.10 40.86 -92.16
N SER A 85 6.52 39.59 -92.16
CA SER A 85 7.86 39.04 -92.51
C SER A 85 7.72 37.52 -92.31
N SER A 86 7.58 36.70 -93.35
CA SER A 86 8.57 36.39 -94.40
C SER A 86 9.88 35.88 -93.79
N ILE A 87 10.09 34.55 -93.86
CA ILE A 87 11.23 33.88 -93.21
C ILE A 87 12.59 34.15 -93.89
N TYR A 88 12.57 34.83 -95.05
CA TYR A 88 13.77 35.16 -95.83
C TYR A 88 14.52 36.39 -95.30
N ASP A 89 13.86 37.29 -94.57
CA ASP A 89 14.49 38.50 -94.00
C ASP A 89 15.53 38.18 -92.90
N TYR A 90 15.59 36.92 -92.43
CA TYR A 90 16.54 36.44 -91.41
C TYR A 90 17.77 35.70 -92.00
N LEU A 91 17.88 35.57 -93.33
CA LEU A 91 19.02 34.92 -93.98
C LEU A 91 20.00 35.92 -94.62
N ASP A 92 19.51 37.02 -95.21
CA ASP A 92 20.34 38.12 -95.72
C ASP A 92 21.22 38.79 -94.63
N THR A 93 20.89 38.60 -93.35
CA THR A 93 21.61 39.15 -92.20
C THR A 93 22.73 38.27 -91.66
N LEU A 94 23.01 37.11 -92.26
CA LEU A 94 24.09 36.20 -91.84
C LEU A 94 25.20 35.96 -92.89
N GLU A 95 25.00 36.29 -94.17
CA GLU A 95 26.05 36.18 -95.21
C GLU A 95 26.96 37.43 -95.34
N SER A 96 26.71 38.49 -94.54
CA SER A 96 27.37 39.80 -94.70
C SER A 96 28.60 40.06 -93.81
N GLU A 97 28.91 39.22 -92.81
CA GLU A 97 30.14 39.35 -91.98
C GLU A 97 31.26 38.38 -92.44
N GLY A 98 31.86 38.67 -93.60
CA GLY A 98 32.78 37.76 -94.29
C GLY A 98 34.17 38.30 -94.68
N ALA A 99 34.76 39.27 -93.96
CA ALA A 99 36.07 39.82 -94.34
C ALA A 99 36.95 40.39 -93.20
N ALA A 100 38.00 39.65 -92.78
CA ALA A 100 39.14 40.19 -92.03
C ALA A 100 40.46 39.49 -92.39
N ARG A 101 41.54 40.27 -92.59
CA ARG A 101 42.92 39.83 -92.90
C ARG A 101 43.79 40.06 -91.63
N LEU A 102 44.59 39.10 -91.13
CA LEU A 102 46.02 38.82 -91.47
C LEU A 102 46.99 40.01 -91.25
N PRO A 103 48.29 39.82 -90.89
CA PRO A 103 49.00 38.62 -90.34
C PRO A 103 50.15 38.89 -89.30
N LEU A 104 50.81 37.81 -88.81
CA LEU A 104 52.26 37.66 -88.40
C LEU A 104 52.82 38.52 -87.22
N LEU A 105 53.79 38.11 -86.37
CA LEU A 105 54.75 36.97 -86.28
C LEU A 105 54.51 36.15 -84.95
N GLU A 106 55.40 35.41 -84.24
CA GLU A 106 56.86 35.09 -84.32
C GLU A 106 57.29 33.72 -83.66
N SER A 107 58.23 33.70 -82.71
CA SER A 107 58.96 32.55 -82.10
C SER A 107 58.10 31.56 -81.26
N ARG A 108 58.29 30.21 -81.22
CA ARG A 108 59.49 29.30 -81.18
C ARG A 108 60.09 29.21 -79.74
N ALA A 109 60.43 28.06 -79.11
CA ALA A 109 60.93 26.75 -79.61
C ALA A 109 60.82 25.56 -78.59
N VAL A 110 60.98 24.29 -79.06
CA VAL A 110 61.70 23.13 -78.40
C VAL A 110 61.10 22.51 -77.09
N SER A 111 61.09 21.18 -76.78
CA SER A 111 61.38 19.88 -77.46
C SER A 111 60.89 18.65 -76.62
N ALA A 112 61.09 17.42 -77.10
CA ALA A 112 60.99 16.11 -76.38
C ALA A 112 62.29 15.26 -76.61
N PRO A 113 62.48 13.96 -76.23
CA PRO A 113 61.67 12.97 -75.46
C PRO A 113 62.49 12.07 -74.45
N SER A 114 61.98 10.88 -74.06
CA SER A 114 62.68 9.59 -73.67
C SER A 114 62.52 8.98 -72.23
N TYR A 115 62.91 7.69 -72.05
CA TYR A 115 62.70 6.75 -70.90
C TYR A 115 64.04 6.44 -70.12
N PRO A 116 64.26 5.37 -69.26
CA PRO A 116 63.41 4.45 -68.44
C PRO A 116 63.92 4.11 -66.97
N THR A 117 63.17 3.25 -66.25
CA THR A 117 63.60 2.14 -65.29
C THR A 117 63.97 2.29 -63.78
N ARG A 118 63.38 1.35 -62.99
CA ARG A 118 63.89 0.49 -61.85
C ARG A 118 64.05 0.99 -60.37
N ARG A 119 63.26 0.34 -59.48
CA ARG A 119 63.55 -0.14 -58.08
C ARG A 119 63.85 0.95 -57.00
N PHE A 120 63.78 0.74 -55.67
CA PHE A 120 63.71 -0.47 -54.81
C PHE A 120 63.14 -0.16 -53.38
N ARG A 121 62.48 -1.15 -52.76
CA ARG A 121 62.50 -1.55 -51.31
C ARG A 121 61.78 -0.73 -50.19
N ARG A 122 61.34 -1.54 -49.21
CA ARG A 122 60.67 -1.26 -47.92
C ARG A 122 61.53 -0.49 -46.90
N THR A 123 60.87 0.34 -46.10
CA THR A 123 60.70 0.25 -44.61
C THR A 123 59.33 0.88 -44.30
N ALA A 124 58.44 0.39 -43.42
CA ALA A 124 58.55 -0.22 -42.09
C ALA A 124 58.68 0.80 -40.94
N ASP A 125 57.70 0.71 -40.04
CA ASP A 125 57.67 1.05 -38.61
C ASP A 125 57.33 2.46 -38.03
N GLU A 126 56.54 2.32 -36.95
CA GLU A 126 56.28 3.14 -35.74
C GLU A 126 55.62 4.54 -35.71
N PHE A 127 54.50 4.55 -34.95
CA PHE A 127 54.04 5.51 -33.91
C PHE A 127 54.31 7.02 -34.04
N GLY A 128 53.20 7.79 -34.05
CA GLY A 128 53.21 9.22 -33.69
C GLY A 128 51.81 9.83 -33.57
N ARG A 129 51.29 9.97 -32.33
CA ARG A 129 50.20 10.92 -32.03
C ARG A 129 50.82 12.30 -31.77
N VAL A 130 50.20 13.36 -32.28
CA VAL A 130 49.58 14.45 -31.48
C VAL A 130 49.06 15.57 -32.41
N ASP A 131 47.98 16.19 -31.94
CA ASP A 131 47.15 17.25 -32.50
C ASP A 131 47.82 18.39 -33.28
N THR A 132 47.10 18.92 -34.29
CA THR A 132 46.63 20.32 -34.21
C THR A 132 45.44 20.60 -35.12
N ALA A 133 44.63 21.59 -34.74
CA ALA A 133 43.27 21.79 -35.25
C ALA A 133 43.16 22.45 -36.65
N LYS A 134 42.04 22.18 -37.33
CA LYS A 134 41.11 23.25 -37.74
C LYS A 134 39.66 22.77 -37.95
N ARG A 135 38.74 23.68 -37.64
CA ARG A 135 37.26 23.62 -37.75
C ARG A 135 36.83 24.10 -39.17
N PRO A 136 35.58 23.88 -39.66
CA PRO A 136 34.38 24.40 -39.00
C PRO A 136 33.06 23.59 -39.07
N ASN A 137 32.22 23.90 -38.08
CA ASN A 137 30.74 23.91 -38.00
C ASN A 137 29.88 23.19 -39.06
N SER A 138 29.00 22.31 -38.56
CA SER A 138 27.55 22.46 -38.70
C SER A 138 26.85 22.05 -37.39
N SER A 139 25.55 22.31 -37.23
CA SER A 139 24.87 22.36 -35.91
C SER A 139 23.52 21.65 -35.87
N SER A 140 23.22 20.88 -34.80
CA SER A 140 21.85 20.68 -34.30
C SER A 140 21.78 20.10 -32.88
N ASN A 141 20.88 20.69 -32.09
CA ASN A 141 20.55 20.51 -30.66
C ASN A 141 19.96 19.14 -30.21
N PHE A 142 19.68 19.06 -28.89
CA PHE A 142 18.91 18.04 -28.13
C PHE A 142 19.64 16.70 -27.89
N GLY A 143 19.63 16.07 -26.70
CA GLY A 143 18.79 16.24 -25.48
C GLY A 143 17.58 15.31 -25.55
N ASP A 144 17.36 14.30 -24.71
CA ASP A 144 17.54 14.11 -23.25
C ASP A 144 17.68 12.59 -22.95
N SER A 145 17.77 12.01 -21.75
CA SER A 145 18.01 12.44 -20.35
C SER A 145 18.49 11.21 -19.55
N PHE A 146 19.05 11.37 -18.34
CA PHE A 146 19.31 10.27 -17.41
C PHE A 146 18.90 10.65 -15.97
N SER A 147 17.94 9.92 -15.40
CA SER A 147 17.38 10.08 -14.05
C SER A 147 16.46 8.89 -13.74
N PRO A 148 16.24 8.49 -12.47
CA PRO A 148 16.00 9.39 -11.34
C PRO A 148 16.75 9.11 -10.02
N LYS A 149 16.78 10.14 -9.17
CA LYS A 149 16.82 10.01 -7.70
C LYS A 149 15.69 10.83 -7.11
N ARG A 150 14.87 10.23 -6.23
CA ARG A 150 14.09 10.92 -5.19
C ARG A 150 13.68 9.94 -4.10
N CYS A 151 14.02 10.28 -2.87
CA CYS A 151 13.20 10.09 -1.68
C CYS A 151 13.56 11.21 -0.70
N SER A 152 12.63 11.59 0.16
CA SER A 152 12.75 12.72 1.08
C SER A 152 12.09 12.36 2.39
N SER A 153 12.68 12.74 3.52
CA SER A 153 11.98 12.96 4.78
C SER A 153 12.79 13.88 5.69
N THR A 154 12.06 14.59 6.55
CA THR A 154 12.55 15.55 7.54
C THR A 154 11.89 15.20 8.86
N ILE A 155 12.57 15.35 10.01
CA ILE A 155 12.05 15.95 11.28
C ILE A 155 13.03 15.73 12.46
N SER A 156 13.32 16.85 13.13
CA SER A 156 13.71 17.14 14.53
C SER A 156 14.27 16.09 15.51
N ASN A 157 15.33 16.52 16.23
CA ASN A 157 15.55 16.58 17.69
C ASN A 157 14.49 15.90 18.62
N GLN A 158 14.83 15.31 19.78
CA GLN A 158 15.97 15.55 20.69
C GLN A 158 16.25 14.34 21.65
N THR A 159 17.10 14.56 22.68
CA THR A 159 17.40 13.73 23.90
C THR A 159 18.42 12.56 23.86
N GLU A 160 19.57 12.84 24.47
CA GLU A 160 20.33 12.08 25.50
C GLU A 160 20.91 10.65 25.29
N ASN A 161 22.26 10.60 25.33
CA ASN A 161 23.08 9.78 26.25
C ASN A 161 22.84 8.26 26.43
N SER A 162 22.91 7.46 25.36
CA SER A 162 23.41 6.06 25.48
C SER A 162 24.00 5.44 24.21
N ASN A 163 24.13 6.21 23.12
CA ASN A 163 24.14 5.63 21.76
C ASN A 163 25.54 5.32 21.18
N THR A 164 26.63 5.81 21.79
CA THR A 164 27.98 5.81 21.18
C THR A 164 28.54 4.41 20.87
N HIS A 165 28.15 3.40 21.64
CA HIS A 165 28.55 2.01 21.40
C HIS A 165 27.79 1.39 20.20
N GLN A 166 26.50 1.69 20.07
CA GLN A 166 25.65 1.17 18.99
C GLN A 166 26.06 1.73 17.62
N TYR A 167 26.53 2.98 17.56
CA TYR A 167 27.16 3.53 16.35
C TYR A 167 28.42 2.74 15.94
N TYR A 168 29.31 2.39 16.88
CA TYR A 168 30.51 1.61 16.56
C TYR A 168 30.19 0.19 16.10
N VAL A 169 29.20 -0.48 16.72
CA VAL A 169 28.72 -1.79 16.25
C VAL A 169 28.12 -1.68 14.85
N GLY A 170 27.17 -0.76 14.62
CA GLY A 170 26.53 -0.58 13.32
C GLY A 170 27.48 -0.12 12.21
N ILE A 171 28.56 0.61 12.53
CA ILE A 171 29.64 0.92 11.58
C ILE A 171 30.48 -0.33 11.28
N LYS A 172 30.81 -1.14 12.30
CA LYS A 172 31.58 -2.38 12.12
C LYS A 172 30.79 -3.43 11.32
N GLU A 173 29.49 -3.55 11.54
CA GLU A 173 28.59 -4.38 10.75
C GLU A 173 28.51 -3.89 9.30
N LYS A 174 28.24 -2.59 9.08
CA LYS A 174 28.23 -2.02 7.71
C LYS A 174 29.58 -2.21 7.01
N LEU A 175 30.70 -2.07 7.71
CA LEU A 175 32.03 -2.28 7.15
C LEU A 175 32.29 -3.77 6.85
N ALA A 176 31.79 -4.69 7.67
CA ALA A 176 31.82 -6.12 7.38
C ALA A 176 30.96 -6.46 6.15
N THR A 177 29.72 -5.98 6.07
CA THR A 177 28.83 -6.16 4.91
C THR A 177 29.44 -5.57 3.64
N ILE A 178 29.98 -4.36 3.69
CA ILE A 178 30.71 -3.75 2.56
C ILE A 178 31.94 -4.57 2.18
N THR A 179 32.66 -5.16 3.14
CA THR A 179 33.83 -6.03 2.86
C THR A 179 33.40 -7.34 2.20
N ILE A 180 32.29 -7.95 2.63
CA ILE A 180 31.71 -9.15 2.01
C ILE A 180 31.20 -8.82 0.60
N GLU A 181 30.41 -7.76 0.44
CA GLU A 181 29.95 -7.26 -0.87
C GLU A 181 31.12 -6.95 -1.80
N LEU A 182 32.20 -6.33 -1.31
CA LEU A 182 33.38 -6.01 -2.11
C LEU A 182 34.11 -7.30 -2.52
N ASN A 183 34.30 -8.25 -1.61
CA ASN A 183 34.87 -9.56 -1.93
C ASN A 183 34.02 -10.34 -2.95
N ASP A 184 32.69 -10.32 -2.84
CA ASP A 184 31.81 -11.04 -3.77
C ASP A 184 31.70 -10.33 -5.11
N LYS A 185 31.76 -8.98 -5.15
CA LYS A 185 31.93 -8.22 -6.39
C LYS A 185 33.29 -8.50 -7.04
N THR A 186 34.37 -8.62 -6.27
CA THR A 186 35.70 -9.01 -6.77
C THR A 186 35.69 -10.42 -7.35
N LYS A 187 35.15 -11.43 -6.65
CA LYS A 187 34.96 -12.79 -7.21
C LYS A 187 34.10 -12.79 -8.47
N THR A 188 33.05 -11.97 -8.50
CA THR A 188 32.18 -11.82 -9.69
C THR A 188 32.94 -11.21 -10.86
N ILE A 189 33.77 -10.19 -10.62
CA ILE A 189 34.66 -9.59 -11.62
C ILE A 189 35.70 -10.62 -12.08
N GLU A 190 36.31 -11.39 -11.19
CA GLU A 190 37.25 -12.46 -11.54
C GLU A 190 36.58 -13.50 -12.44
N LEU A 191 35.41 -14.03 -12.06
CA LEU A 191 34.63 -14.97 -12.87
C LEU A 191 34.24 -14.38 -14.24
N LEU A 192 33.82 -13.11 -14.30
CA LEU A 192 33.50 -12.43 -15.55
C LEU A 192 34.75 -12.17 -16.42
N THR A 193 35.91 -11.87 -15.83
CA THR A 193 37.16 -11.75 -16.60
C THR A 193 37.65 -13.11 -17.10
N MET A 194 37.44 -14.19 -16.34
CA MET A 194 37.76 -15.56 -16.76
C MET A 194 36.81 -16.05 -17.86
N ALA A 195 35.51 -15.74 -17.77
CA ALA A 195 34.55 -15.97 -18.86
C ALA A 195 34.95 -15.17 -20.11
N ARG A 196 35.21 -13.87 -19.98
CA ARG A 196 35.62 -13.01 -21.10
C ARG A 196 36.96 -13.44 -21.72
N LYS A 197 37.92 -13.95 -20.94
CA LYS A 197 39.15 -14.57 -21.44
C LYS A 197 38.86 -15.89 -22.19
N LYS A 198 37.99 -16.74 -21.65
CA LYS A 198 37.58 -18.01 -22.28
C LYS A 198 36.87 -17.77 -23.61
N ASP A 199 35.99 -16.78 -23.67
CA ASP A 199 35.26 -16.45 -24.90
C ASP A 199 36.15 -15.72 -25.91
N ALA A 200 37.08 -14.86 -25.48
CA ALA A 200 38.12 -14.31 -26.35
C ALA A 200 39.08 -15.37 -26.90
N ALA A 201 39.37 -16.43 -26.14
CA ALA A 201 40.13 -17.58 -26.62
C ALA A 201 39.34 -18.38 -27.67
N LYS A 202 38.04 -18.64 -27.44
CA LYS A 202 37.15 -19.29 -28.44
C LYS A 202 37.03 -18.46 -29.72
N THR A 203 36.78 -17.15 -29.64
CA THR A 203 36.66 -16.33 -30.85
C THR A 203 37.97 -16.26 -31.61
N LYS A 204 39.11 -16.25 -30.91
CA LYS A 204 40.42 -16.42 -31.54
C LYS A 204 40.54 -17.78 -32.24
N GLN A 205 40.18 -18.89 -31.59
CA GLN A 205 40.23 -20.24 -32.20
C GLN A 205 39.32 -20.34 -33.44
N LEU A 206 38.08 -19.82 -33.36
CA LEU A 206 37.15 -19.78 -34.50
C LEU A 206 37.66 -18.89 -35.65
N LEU A 207 38.41 -17.82 -35.36
CA LEU A 207 39.09 -17.01 -36.38
C LEU A 207 40.28 -17.76 -37.01
N GLU A 208 41.10 -18.45 -36.21
CA GLU A 208 42.19 -19.29 -36.70
C GLU A 208 41.66 -20.46 -37.56
N GLU A 209 40.57 -21.11 -37.15
CA GLU A 209 39.87 -22.15 -37.92
C GLU A 209 39.27 -21.60 -39.23
N ALA A 210 38.62 -20.43 -39.20
CA ALA A 210 38.07 -19.79 -40.40
C ALA A 210 39.18 -19.29 -41.37
N GLU A 211 40.30 -18.81 -40.84
CA GLU A 211 41.47 -18.46 -41.63
C GLU A 211 42.08 -19.68 -42.31
N GLU A 212 42.26 -20.80 -41.60
CA GLU A 212 42.78 -22.04 -42.19
C GLU A 212 41.81 -22.65 -43.21
N HIS A 213 40.48 -22.59 -42.97
CA HIS A 213 39.49 -22.95 -43.99
C HIS A 213 39.63 -22.08 -45.25
N SER A 214 39.71 -20.76 -45.09
CA SER A 214 39.87 -19.82 -46.21
C SER A 214 41.18 -20.06 -46.99
N LYS A 215 42.28 -20.39 -46.28
CA LYS A 215 43.58 -20.74 -46.89
C LYS A 215 43.49 -22.06 -47.67
N GLN A 216 42.78 -23.07 -47.14
CA GLN A 216 42.56 -24.35 -47.81
C GLN A 216 41.67 -24.21 -49.05
N GLU A 217 40.60 -23.42 -48.98
CA GLU A 217 39.75 -23.11 -50.13
C GLU A 217 40.51 -22.35 -51.22
N PHE A 218 41.32 -21.35 -50.84
CA PHE A 218 42.18 -20.63 -51.78
C PHE A 218 43.22 -21.55 -52.44
N ALA A 219 43.87 -22.42 -51.67
CA ALA A 219 44.82 -23.40 -52.20
C ALA A 219 44.14 -24.39 -53.17
N ALA A 220 42.94 -24.88 -52.84
CA ALA A 220 42.16 -25.76 -53.71
C ALA A 220 41.65 -25.07 -54.99
N GLN A 221 41.35 -23.76 -54.94
CA GLN A 221 41.07 -22.95 -56.13
C GLN A 221 42.33 -22.79 -56.99
N GLN A 222 43.47 -22.46 -56.37
CA GLN A 222 44.75 -22.33 -57.06
C GLN A 222 45.17 -23.64 -57.74
N GLU A 223 44.97 -24.79 -57.09
CA GLU A 223 45.23 -26.11 -57.66
C GLU A 223 44.33 -26.40 -58.87
N LYS A 224 43.05 -26.05 -58.81
CA LYS A 224 42.11 -26.15 -59.96
C LYS A 224 42.56 -25.30 -61.14
N PHE A 225 42.95 -24.04 -60.90
CA PHE A 225 43.46 -23.17 -61.96
C PHE A 225 44.80 -23.67 -62.53
N ASN A 226 45.72 -24.16 -61.70
CA ASN A 226 46.97 -24.76 -62.16
C ASN A 226 46.72 -25.99 -63.05
N LYS A 227 45.78 -26.87 -62.67
CA LYS A 227 45.38 -28.04 -63.48
C LYS A 227 44.69 -27.65 -64.79
N GLU A 228 43.96 -26.54 -64.84
CA GLU A 228 43.36 -26.05 -66.09
C GLU A 228 44.40 -25.39 -67.01
N LEU A 229 45.35 -24.64 -66.44
CA LEU A 229 46.51 -24.13 -67.17
C LEU A 229 47.38 -25.27 -67.72
N GLU A 230 47.59 -26.34 -66.94
CA GLU A 230 48.30 -27.55 -67.37
C GLU A 230 47.62 -28.19 -68.59
N LYS A 231 46.30 -28.39 -68.57
CA LYS A 231 45.52 -28.85 -69.76
C LYS A 231 45.65 -27.92 -70.95
N GLN A 232 45.62 -26.60 -70.76
CA GLN A 232 45.74 -25.62 -71.85
C GLN A 232 47.15 -25.59 -72.44
N MET A 233 48.19 -25.81 -71.62
CA MET A 233 49.57 -26.00 -72.08
C MET A 233 49.72 -27.32 -72.83
N ASP A 234 49.11 -28.40 -72.36
CA ASP A 234 49.05 -29.71 -73.03
C ASP A 234 48.37 -29.62 -74.40
N PHE A 235 47.25 -28.91 -74.48
CA PHE A 235 46.51 -28.67 -75.71
C PHE A 235 47.32 -27.80 -76.68
N SER A 236 47.99 -26.76 -76.17
CA SER A 236 48.89 -25.91 -76.96
C SER A 236 50.07 -26.70 -77.51
N GLN A 237 50.66 -27.61 -76.71
CA GLN A 237 51.72 -28.52 -77.16
C GLN A 237 51.23 -29.49 -78.24
N LYS A 238 50.03 -30.07 -78.08
CA LYS A 238 49.40 -30.95 -79.08
C LYS A 238 49.20 -30.22 -80.43
N LEU A 239 48.64 -29.00 -80.40
CA LEU A 239 48.52 -28.15 -81.60
C LEU A 239 49.88 -27.80 -82.23
N VAL A 240 50.93 -27.58 -81.43
CA VAL A 240 52.30 -27.36 -81.94
C VAL A 240 52.87 -28.63 -82.58
N THR A 241 52.66 -29.82 -82.00
CA THR A 241 53.08 -31.08 -82.62
C THR A 241 52.32 -31.36 -83.92
N GLU A 242 51.00 -31.23 -83.93
CA GLU A 242 50.15 -31.40 -85.12
C GLU A 242 50.56 -30.43 -86.25
N LYS A 243 50.79 -29.15 -85.92
CA LYS A 243 51.32 -28.16 -86.87
C LYS A 243 52.69 -28.55 -87.41
N SER A 244 53.56 -29.15 -86.58
CA SER A 244 54.88 -29.61 -87.00
C SER A 244 54.81 -30.83 -87.94
N GLU A 245 53.86 -31.73 -87.70
CA GLU A 245 53.61 -32.91 -88.55
C GLU A 245 52.95 -32.52 -89.87
N LEU A 246 52.01 -31.59 -89.85
CA LEU A 246 51.42 -31.02 -91.06
C LEU A 246 52.48 -30.28 -91.90
N ALA A 247 53.39 -29.54 -91.26
CA ALA A 247 54.51 -28.90 -91.94
C ALA A 247 55.49 -29.92 -92.57
N LYS A 248 55.75 -31.06 -91.91
CA LYS A 248 56.53 -32.17 -92.50
C LYS A 248 55.82 -32.73 -93.74
N ARG A 249 54.52 -33.06 -93.66
CA ARG A 249 53.72 -33.53 -94.81
C ARG A 249 53.70 -32.53 -95.96
N CYS A 250 53.60 -31.23 -95.69
CA CYS A 250 53.70 -30.20 -96.72
C CYS A 250 55.08 -30.19 -97.39
N ASN A 251 56.17 -30.36 -96.64
CA ASN A 251 57.52 -30.44 -97.20
C ASN A 251 57.74 -31.74 -98.01
N GLU A 252 57.20 -32.86 -97.55
CA GLU A 252 57.22 -34.16 -98.24
C GLU A 252 56.49 -34.06 -99.59
N LEU A 253 55.25 -33.56 -99.61
CA LEU A 253 54.48 -33.33 -100.85
C LEU A 253 55.17 -32.33 -101.79
N VAL A 254 55.85 -31.30 -101.26
CA VAL A 254 56.64 -30.38 -102.08
C VAL A 254 57.84 -31.10 -102.71
N ALA A 255 58.51 -32.01 -102.00
CA ALA A 255 59.60 -32.80 -102.56
C ALA A 255 59.10 -33.75 -103.67
N GLU A 256 58.00 -34.46 -103.45
CA GLU A 256 57.35 -35.32 -104.47
C GLU A 256 56.98 -34.53 -105.74
N ILE A 257 56.41 -33.33 -105.59
CA ILE A 257 56.07 -32.44 -106.71
C ILE A 257 57.32 -31.99 -107.47
N GLN A 258 58.45 -31.76 -106.80
CA GLN A 258 59.71 -31.41 -107.48
C GLN A 258 60.33 -32.60 -108.21
N GLU A 259 60.28 -33.81 -107.64
CA GLU A 259 60.73 -35.02 -108.33
C GLU A 259 59.85 -35.32 -109.56
N ALA A 260 58.52 -35.23 -109.43
CA ALA A 260 57.60 -35.39 -110.55
C ALA A 260 57.87 -34.38 -111.68
N LYS A 261 58.16 -33.11 -111.33
CA LYS A 261 58.58 -32.08 -112.31
C LYS A 261 59.92 -32.43 -112.96
N ALA A 262 60.91 -32.89 -112.20
CA ALA A 262 62.21 -33.28 -112.74
C ALA A 262 62.10 -34.49 -113.70
N ASN A 263 61.24 -35.45 -113.38
CA ASN A 263 60.97 -36.60 -114.25
C ASN A 263 60.24 -36.19 -115.53
N ASN A 264 59.18 -35.37 -115.45
CA ASN A 264 58.49 -34.84 -116.63
C ASN A 264 59.45 -34.01 -117.52
N ALA A 265 60.33 -33.18 -116.95
CA ALA A 265 61.35 -32.46 -117.71
C ALA A 265 62.31 -33.39 -118.49
N ARG A 266 62.73 -34.51 -117.88
CA ARG A 266 63.54 -35.55 -118.56
C ARG A 266 62.79 -36.21 -119.72
N GLU A 267 61.48 -36.44 -119.58
CA GLU A 267 60.65 -36.98 -120.66
C GLU A 267 60.44 -35.98 -121.80
N VAL A 268 60.18 -34.71 -121.49
CA VAL A 268 60.06 -33.63 -122.49
C VAL A 268 61.33 -33.52 -123.35
N GLU A 269 62.53 -33.61 -122.77
CA GLU A 269 63.77 -33.64 -123.56
C GLU A 269 63.91 -34.92 -124.39
N ARG A 270 63.52 -36.10 -123.88
CA ARG A 270 63.47 -37.34 -124.68
C ARG A 270 62.53 -37.20 -125.88
N PHE A 271 61.37 -36.56 -125.73
CA PHE A 271 60.44 -36.32 -126.84
C PHE A 271 60.97 -35.28 -127.84
N LYS A 272 61.59 -34.18 -127.36
CA LYS A 272 62.27 -33.19 -128.23
C LYS A 272 63.35 -33.84 -129.09
N LEU A 273 64.14 -34.76 -128.54
CA LEU A 273 65.19 -35.45 -129.29
C LEU A 273 64.59 -36.32 -130.41
N LYS A 274 63.62 -37.19 -130.09
CA LYS A 274 62.88 -38.00 -131.07
C LYS A 274 62.24 -37.17 -132.19
N LEU A 275 61.78 -35.94 -131.88
CA LEU A 275 61.17 -35.05 -132.86
C LEU A 275 62.19 -34.40 -133.83
N LYS A 276 63.45 -34.18 -133.41
CA LYS A 276 64.52 -33.70 -134.30
C LYS A 276 64.89 -34.78 -135.32
N ASP A 277 65.21 -35.96 -134.81
CA ASP A 277 65.41 -37.21 -135.55
C ASP A 277 64.36 -37.44 -136.66
N ALA A 278 63.08 -37.21 -136.37
CA ALA A 278 62.01 -37.39 -137.34
C ALA A 278 62.03 -36.33 -138.45
N LYS A 279 62.33 -35.06 -138.12
CA LYS A 279 62.38 -33.95 -139.08
C LYS A 279 63.56 -34.07 -140.04
N GLU A 280 64.74 -34.45 -139.55
CA GLU A 280 65.96 -34.55 -140.35
C GLU A 280 65.85 -35.62 -141.45
N ARG A 281 65.26 -36.78 -141.14
CA ARG A 281 64.95 -37.83 -142.13
C ARG A 281 64.01 -37.33 -143.23
N TRP A 282 63.00 -36.51 -142.89
CA TRP A 282 62.02 -36.01 -143.85
C TRP A 282 62.61 -34.97 -144.82
N VAL A 283 63.42 -34.04 -144.32
CA VAL A 283 64.10 -33.01 -145.15
C VAL A 283 65.05 -33.64 -146.17
N ALA A 284 65.78 -34.69 -145.78
CA ALA A 284 66.68 -35.41 -146.69
C ALA A 284 65.93 -36.05 -147.88
N GLN A 285 64.73 -36.58 -147.64
CA GLN A 285 63.95 -37.29 -148.66
C GLN A 285 63.29 -36.35 -149.68
N GLU A 286 62.92 -35.14 -149.28
CA GLU A 286 62.31 -34.14 -150.18
C GLU A 286 63.33 -33.52 -151.15
N LYS A 287 64.59 -33.32 -150.72
CA LYS A 287 65.64 -32.73 -151.58
C LYS A 287 65.82 -33.50 -152.90
N ILE A 288 65.88 -34.84 -152.81
CA ILE A 288 66.12 -35.75 -153.93
C ILE A 288 65.03 -35.64 -155.01
N ARG A 289 63.78 -35.33 -154.65
CA ARG A 289 62.68 -35.18 -155.63
C ARG A 289 62.83 -33.97 -156.53
N ARG A 290 63.36 -32.85 -156.02
CA ARG A 290 63.38 -31.56 -156.74
C ARG A 290 64.43 -31.52 -157.84
N GLU A 291 65.60 -32.10 -157.56
CA GLU A 291 66.74 -32.13 -158.48
C GLU A 291 66.41 -32.90 -159.78
N GLN A 292 65.58 -33.95 -159.69
CA GLN A 292 65.13 -34.76 -160.84
C GLN A 292 64.09 -34.05 -161.75
N TRP A 293 63.38 -33.05 -161.25
CA TRP A 293 62.31 -32.35 -162.00
C TRP A 293 62.88 -31.26 -162.92
N ILE A 294 63.87 -30.51 -162.42
CA ILE A 294 64.43 -29.33 -163.09
C ILE A 294 65.07 -29.69 -164.44
N VAL A 295 65.85 -30.79 -164.49
CA VAL A 295 66.57 -31.24 -165.70
C VAL A 295 65.62 -31.51 -166.87
N LYS A 296 64.45 -32.12 -166.61
CA LYS A 296 63.50 -32.51 -167.66
C LYS A 296 62.85 -31.32 -168.37
N LYS A 297 62.74 -30.16 -167.71
CA LYS A 297 62.09 -28.97 -168.27
C LYS A 297 63.03 -28.02 -169.02
N THR A 298 64.35 -28.14 -168.85
CA THR A 298 65.33 -27.35 -169.63
C THR A 298 65.62 -27.88 -171.03
N GLU A 299 65.22 -29.12 -171.34
CA GLU A 299 65.39 -29.73 -172.68
C GLU A 299 64.20 -29.44 -173.62
N GLU A 300 62.99 -29.38 -173.05
CA GLU A 300 61.71 -29.23 -173.77
C GLU A 300 61.59 -27.85 -174.46
N ILE A 301 62.11 -26.79 -173.82
CA ILE A 301 61.97 -25.39 -174.22
C ILE A 301 62.78 -25.04 -175.50
N LYS A 302 63.88 -25.76 -175.77
CA LYS A 302 64.85 -25.38 -176.83
C LYS A 302 64.41 -25.71 -178.27
N LYS A 303 63.24 -26.32 -178.48
CA LYS A 303 62.88 -26.94 -179.77
C LYS A 303 61.75 -26.28 -180.56
N LEU A 304 61.06 -25.25 -180.04
CA LEU A 304 59.74 -24.85 -180.58
C LEU A 304 59.59 -23.43 -181.16
N THR A 305 60.27 -22.40 -180.65
CA THR A 305 59.93 -21.00 -181.00
C THR A 305 61.14 -20.05 -181.02
N VAL A 306 61.68 -19.78 -182.21
CA VAL A 306 62.65 -18.69 -182.46
C VAL A 306 62.36 -18.02 -183.82
N ALA A 307 62.57 -16.71 -183.90
CA ALA A 307 62.58 -15.85 -185.10
C ALA A 307 61.28 -15.56 -185.88
N ALA A 308 60.20 -16.33 -185.77
CA ALA A 308 58.98 -16.10 -186.59
C ALA A 308 57.86 -15.24 -185.95
N LEU A 309 57.92 -14.97 -184.63
CA LEU A 309 56.84 -14.30 -183.88
C LEU A 309 57.34 -13.13 -183.00
N GLU A 310 58.62 -12.75 -183.12
CA GLU A 310 59.28 -11.78 -182.24
C GLU A 310 58.53 -10.44 -182.05
N PRO A 311 57.96 -9.78 -183.10
CA PRO A 311 57.30 -8.49 -182.93
C PRO A 311 55.98 -8.59 -182.14
N ASP A 312 55.12 -9.55 -182.49
CA ASP A 312 53.85 -9.78 -181.78
C ASP A 312 54.10 -10.29 -180.36
N ILE A 313 55.13 -11.12 -180.18
CA ILE A 313 55.63 -11.50 -178.86
C ILE A 313 56.07 -10.26 -178.08
N GLN A 314 56.76 -9.28 -178.66
CA GLN A 314 57.13 -8.06 -177.93
C GLN A 314 55.93 -7.17 -177.55
N VAL A 315 54.87 -7.11 -178.36
CA VAL A 315 53.61 -6.40 -178.01
C VAL A 315 52.83 -7.15 -176.92
N ILE A 316 52.72 -8.47 -177.03
CA ILE A 316 52.05 -9.32 -176.03
C ILE A 316 52.86 -9.40 -174.73
N LEU A 317 54.19 -9.41 -174.79
CA LEU A 317 55.07 -9.35 -173.61
C LEU A 317 55.09 -7.97 -172.97
N SER A 318 54.95 -6.86 -173.71
CA SER A 318 54.89 -5.53 -173.09
C SER A 318 53.55 -5.32 -172.37
N LYS A 319 52.41 -5.63 -173.01
CA LYS A 319 51.11 -5.66 -172.33
C LYS A 319 51.09 -6.65 -171.17
N GLY A 320 51.49 -7.89 -171.42
CA GLY A 320 51.57 -8.96 -170.41
C GLY A 320 52.52 -8.63 -169.26
N LYS A 321 53.62 -7.89 -169.48
CA LYS A 321 54.44 -7.32 -168.41
C LYS A 321 53.66 -6.28 -167.63
N THR A 322 53.04 -5.28 -168.27
CA THR A 322 52.28 -4.24 -167.54
C THR A 322 51.09 -4.81 -166.76
N ASP A 323 50.44 -5.87 -167.27
CA ASP A 323 49.31 -6.50 -166.60
C ASP A 323 49.77 -7.50 -165.52
N LEU A 324 50.94 -8.13 -165.66
CA LEU A 324 51.62 -8.83 -164.57
C LEU A 324 52.12 -7.86 -163.49
N GLU A 325 52.60 -6.67 -163.85
CA GLU A 325 53.01 -5.64 -162.89
C GLU A 325 51.79 -5.19 -162.08
N LYS A 326 50.70 -4.77 -162.74
CA LYS A 326 49.42 -4.44 -162.07
C LYS A 326 48.91 -5.59 -161.19
N ALA A 327 48.95 -6.83 -161.67
CA ALA A 327 48.52 -8.00 -160.89
C ALA A 327 49.44 -8.27 -159.68
N ARG A 328 50.75 -8.03 -159.81
CA ARG A 328 51.72 -8.12 -158.69
C ARG A 328 51.52 -6.99 -157.68
N GLU A 329 51.29 -5.77 -158.16
CA GLU A 329 51.01 -4.57 -157.39
C GLU A 329 49.71 -4.75 -156.60
N ALA A 330 48.60 -5.04 -157.28
CA ALA A 330 47.31 -5.35 -156.66
C ALA A 330 47.43 -6.48 -155.62
N ALA A 331 48.04 -7.62 -155.98
CA ALA A 331 48.25 -8.70 -155.01
C ALA A 331 49.22 -8.32 -153.88
N SER A 332 50.11 -7.33 -154.06
CA SER A 332 50.99 -6.81 -153.00
C SER A 332 50.25 -5.85 -152.08
N GLU A 333 49.31 -5.07 -152.62
CA GLU A 333 48.45 -4.15 -151.90
C GLU A 333 47.37 -4.91 -151.13
N GLU A 334 46.76 -5.96 -151.72
CA GLU A 334 45.95 -6.94 -151.00
C GLU A 334 46.73 -7.59 -149.84
N ARG A 335 47.96 -8.07 -150.09
CA ARG A 335 48.83 -8.61 -149.02
C ARG A 335 49.17 -7.56 -147.95
N ARG A 336 49.26 -6.28 -148.30
CA ARG A 336 49.52 -5.18 -147.36
C ARG A 336 48.26 -4.84 -146.55
N ASN A 337 47.11 -4.78 -147.20
CA ASN A 337 45.80 -4.53 -146.59
C ASN A 337 45.41 -5.67 -145.65
N LEU A 338 45.60 -6.93 -146.04
CA LEU A 338 45.40 -8.10 -145.18
C LEU A 338 46.33 -8.09 -143.96
N ARG A 339 47.61 -7.68 -144.11
CA ARG A 339 48.51 -7.50 -142.95
C ARG A 339 48.01 -6.42 -142.00
N VAL A 340 47.65 -5.25 -142.52
CA VAL A 340 47.13 -4.13 -141.73
C VAL A 340 45.77 -4.46 -141.08
N GLN A 341 44.93 -5.28 -141.73
CA GLN A 341 43.70 -5.81 -141.14
C GLN A 341 43.99 -6.78 -140.00
N LEU A 342 44.85 -7.79 -140.21
CA LEU A 342 45.25 -8.74 -139.18
C LEU A 342 45.97 -8.06 -138.00
N GLU A 343 46.80 -7.05 -138.25
CA GLU A 343 47.44 -6.22 -137.22
C GLU A 343 46.39 -5.45 -136.40
N LYS A 344 45.43 -4.77 -137.07
CA LYS A 344 44.31 -4.08 -136.39
C LYS A 344 43.42 -5.04 -135.59
N GLU A 345 43.12 -6.22 -136.11
CA GLU A 345 42.34 -7.25 -135.41
C GLU A 345 43.10 -7.77 -134.19
N ARG A 346 44.42 -7.98 -134.31
CA ARG A 346 45.26 -8.42 -133.19
C ARG A 346 45.41 -7.35 -132.12
N ASP A 347 45.54 -6.09 -132.51
CA ASP A 347 45.64 -4.98 -131.56
C ASP A 347 44.28 -4.68 -130.90
N ALA A 348 43.18 -4.75 -131.64
CA ALA A 348 41.83 -4.64 -131.08
C ALA A 348 41.46 -5.83 -130.17
N THR A 349 41.97 -7.04 -130.41
CA THR A 349 41.79 -8.17 -129.46
C THR A 349 42.69 -8.04 -128.24
N LEU A 350 43.92 -7.53 -128.39
CA LEU A 350 44.80 -7.20 -127.26
C LEU A 350 44.26 -6.04 -126.40
N GLN A 351 43.62 -5.03 -127.00
CA GLN A 351 42.93 -3.95 -126.29
C GLN A 351 41.74 -4.51 -125.49
N ARG A 352 40.78 -5.20 -126.13
CA ARG A 352 39.65 -5.82 -125.42
C ARG A 352 40.09 -6.69 -124.24
N LEU A 353 41.17 -7.47 -124.41
CA LEU A 353 41.73 -8.32 -123.36
C LEU A 353 42.35 -7.50 -122.21
N ARG A 354 43.04 -6.39 -122.50
CA ARG A 354 43.51 -5.43 -121.47
C ARG A 354 42.34 -4.82 -120.73
N ASP A 355 41.37 -4.28 -121.44
CA ASP A 355 40.16 -3.67 -120.87
C ASP A 355 39.41 -4.66 -119.97
N GLU A 356 39.36 -5.94 -120.36
CA GLU A 356 38.79 -7.02 -119.55
C GLU A 356 39.59 -7.32 -118.29
N TYR A 357 40.92 -7.39 -118.37
CA TYR A 357 41.77 -7.58 -117.18
C TYR A 357 41.70 -6.37 -116.24
N GLU A 358 41.65 -5.15 -116.76
CA GLU A 358 41.50 -3.93 -115.98
C GLU A 358 40.12 -3.87 -115.31
N ARG A 359 39.02 -4.19 -116.02
CA ARG A 359 37.69 -4.36 -115.41
C ARG A 359 37.68 -5.40 -114.31
N LYS A 360 38.19 -6.62 -114.55
CA LYS A 360 38.26 -7.71 -113.55
C LYS A 360 39.10 -7.30 -112.32
N LEU A 361 40.14 -6.50 -112.51
CA LEU A 361 41.02 -6.00 -111.46
C LEU A 361 40.41 -4.82 -110.66
N ILE A 362 39.60 -3.97 -111.30
CA ILE A 362 38.78 -2.95 -110.64
C ILE A 362 37.69 -3.64 -109.80
N GLU A 363 36.91 -4.54 -110.41
CA GLU A 363 35.88 -5.33 -109.73
C GLU A 363 36.44 -6.06 -108.50
N ALA A 364 37.62 -6.68 -108.60
CA ALA A 364 38.25 -7.36 -107.48
C ALA A 364 38.60 -6.40 -106.33
N ARG A 365 39.13 -5.21 -106.65
CA ARG A 365 39.42 -4.16 -105.67
C ARG A 365 38.15 -3.61 -105.02
N GLU A 366 37.08 -3.46 -105.78
CA GLU A 366 35.77 -3.01 -105.27
C GLU A 366 35.10 -4.06 -104.40
N LYS A 367 35.17 -5.35 -104.77
CA LYS A 367 34.69 -6.47 -103.95
C LYS A 367 35.45 -6.56 -102.62
N GLU A 368 36.77 -6.33 -102.59
CA GLU A 368 37.51 -6.25 -101.31
C GLU A 368 37.21 -4.96 -100.52
N ARG A 369 37.06 -3.81 -101.17
CA ARG A 369 36.60 -2.56 -100.50
C ARG A 369 35.24 -2.74 -99.84
N ALA A 370 34.27 -3.34 -100.53
CA ALA A 370 32.94 -3.61 -99.99
C ALA A 370 32.98 -4.58 -98.80
N LYS A 371 33.80 -5.65 -98.87
CA LYS A 371 34.03 -6.55 -97.72
C LYS A 371 34.66 -5.84 -96.51
N LEU A 372 35.58 -4.90 -96.73
CA LEU A 372 36.21 -4.13 -95.66
C LEU A 372 35.26 -3.10 -95.06
N MET A 373 34.45 -2.44 -95.89
CA MET A 373 33.38 -1.53 -95.47
C MET A 373 32.35 -2.27 -94.60
N LEU A 374 31.76 -3.36 -95.10
CA LEU A 374 30.80 -4.18 -94.36
C LEU A 374 31.36 -4.73 -93.02
N ARG A 375 32.67 -5.01 -92.94
CA ARG A 375 33.32 -5.42 -91.69
C ARG A 375 33.51 -4.27 -90.71
N LEU A 376 33.77 -3.06 -91.20
CA LEU A 376 33.87 -1.85 -90.39
C LEU A 376 32.48 -1.45 -89.89
N ASP A 377 31.47 -1.41 -90.76
CA ASP A 377 30.07 -1.13 -90.42
C ASP A 377 29.54 -2.11 -89.37
N ALA A 378 29.87 -3.41 -89.50
CA ALA A 378 29.52 -4.44 -88.52
C ALA A 378 30.23 -4.24 -87.17
N ALA A 379 31.53 -3.92 -87.18
CA ALA A 379 32.29 -3.66 -85.95
C ALA A 379 31.80 -2.39 -85.23
N ASP A 380 31.47 -1.33 -85.98
CA ASP A 380 30.90 -0.10 -85.43
C ASP A 380 29.48 -0.35 -84.88
N ALA A 381 28.67 -1.17 -85.54
CA ALA A 381 27.36 -1.60 -85.03
C ALA A 381 27.48 -2.43 -83.75
N GLU A 382 28.42 -3.39 -83.68
CA GLU A 382 28.71 -4.15 -82.45
C GLU A 382 29.17 -3.24 -81.30
N LEU A 383 30.06 -2.28 -81.57
CA LEU A 383 30.53 -1.31 -80.57
C LEU A 383 29.40 -0.38 -80.11
N GLN A 384 28.53 0.08 -81.02
CA GLN A 384 27.33 0.85 -80.66
C GLN A 384 26.34 0.02 -79.84
N GLN A 385 26.15 -1.26 -80.16
CA GLN A 385 25.30 -2.18 -79.38
C GLN A 385 25.89 -2.44 -77.98
N GLN A 386 27.21 -2.58 -77.86
CA GLN A 386 27.90 -2.71 -76.57
C GLN A 386 27.76 -1.42 -75.73
N LEU A 387 28.00 -0.25 -76.32
CA LEU A 387 27.88 1.05 -75.64
C LEU A 387 26.45 1.35 -75.19
N THR A 388 25.44 1.08 -76.03
CA THR A 388 24.02 1.22 -75.65
C THR A 388 23.62 0.21 -74.58
N SER A 389 24.11 -1.04 -74.65
CA SER A 389 23.89 -2.05 -73.61
C SER A 389 24.53 -1.68 -72.27
N GLN A 390 25.74 -1.11 -72.28
CA GLN A 390 26.41 -0.61 -71.06
C GLN A 390 25.66 0.60 -70.47
N ARG A 391 25.25 1.57 -71.31
CA ARG A 391 24.43 2.71 -70.86
C ARG A 391 23.11 2.25 -70.23
N ARG A 392 22.42 1.28 -70.87
CA ARG A 392 21.19 0.71 -70.32
C ARG A 392 21.42 0.01 -68.97
N ARG A 393 22.45 -0.82 -68.84
CA ARG A 393 22.80 -1.47 -67.55
C ARG A 393 23.08 -0.45 -66.45
N LEU A 394 23.91 0.56 -66.73
CA LEU A 394 24.23 1.61 -65.76
C LEU A 394 22.99 2.46 -65.38
N GLN A 395 22.05 2.64 -66.31
CA GLN A 395 20.76 3.26 -65.99
C GLN A 395 19.88 2.34 -65.13
N GLU A 396 19.77 1.05 -65.47
CA GLU A 396 19.01 0.05 -64.69
C GLU A 396 19.58 -0.12 -63.27
N GLU A 397 20.90 -0.12 -63.12
CA GLU A 397 21.62 -0.13 -61.84
C GLU A 397 21.40 1.18 -61.04
N ALA A 398 21.39 2.34 -61.70
CA ALA A 398 21.12 3.64 -61.06
C ALA A 398 19.64 3.81 -60.66
N GLU A 399 18.71 3.25 -61.43
CA GLU A 399 17.29 3.26 -61.11
C GLU A 399 16.97 2.24 -59.99
N ALA A 400 17.56 1.05 -60.02
CA ALA A 400 17.45 0.07 -58.94
C ALA A 400 17.98 0.61 -57.61
N THR A 401 19.20 1.13 -57.57
CA THR A 401 19.79 1.70 -56.33
C THR A 401 19.02 2.93 -55.83
N ARG A 402 18.48 3.77 -56.72
CA ARG A 402 17.56 4.86 -56.36
C ARG A 402 16.28 4.34 -55.71
N ASP A 403 15.68 3.29 -56.28
CA ASP A 403 14.39 2.75 -55.83
C ASP A 403 14.53 1.89 -54.56
N GLU A 404 15.68 1.25 -54.37
CA GLU A 404 16.14 0.66 -53.09
C GLU A 404 16.25 1.74 -52.01
N LEU A 405 16.97 2.85 -52.25
CA LEU A 405 17.08 3.97 -51.30
C LEU A 405 15.72 4.61 -50.99
N TYR A 406 14.80 4.70 -51.97
CA TYR A 406 13.41 5.11 -51.70
C TYR A 406 12.62 4.04 -50.95
N GLY A 407 12.94 2.76 -51.09
CA GLY A 407 12.44 1.66 -50.26
C GLY A 407 12.88 1.80 -48.81
N GLU A 408 14.19 1.91 -48.57
CA GLU A 408 14.78 2.14 -47.24
C GLU A 408 14.23 3.40 -46.58
N LEU A 409 14.13 4.52 -47.29
CA LEU A 409 13.59 5.77 -46.75
C LEU A 409 12.10 5.63 -46.36
N ARG A 410 11.31 4.83 -47.08
CA ARG A 410 9.93 4.52 -46.70
C ARG A 410 9.87 3.59 -45.49
N ALA A 411 10.70 2.54 -45.47
CA ALA A 411 10.78 1.60 -44.35
C ALA A 411 11.25 2.29 -43.06
N ALA A 412 12.26 3.16 -43.12
CA ALA A 412 12.75 3.95 -42.00
C ALA A 412 11.69 4.94 -41.47
N LYS A 413 10.94 5.61 -42.36
CA LYS A 413 9.82 6.46 -41.97
C LYS A 413 8.71 5.67 -41.27
N LEU A 414 8.34 4.50 -41.80
CA LEU A 414 7.34 3.61 -41.20
C LEU A 414 7.81 3.06 -39.84
N ALA A 415 9.06 2.64 -39.73
CA ALA A 415 9.66 2.20 -38.47
C ALA A 415 9.67 3.32 -37.42
N HIS A 416 9.96 4.55 -37.84
CA HIS A 416 9.93 5.73 -36.97
C HIS A 416 8.51 6.10 -36.52
N THR A 417 7.49 6.06 -37.40
CA THR A 417 6.09 6.26 -36.96
C THR A 417 5.66 5.16 -35.99
N ASN A 418 5.93 3.89 -36.31
CA ASN A 418 5.57 2.77 -35.44
C ASN A 418 6.30 2.83 -34.08
N ALA A 419 7.54 3.32 -34.05
CA ALA A 419 8.29 3.55 -32.81
C ALA A 419 7.70 4.70 -31.97
N LEU A 420 7.26 5.80 -32.61
CA LEU A 420 6.57 6.89 -31.93
C LEU A 420 5.19 6.45 -31.40
N ASP A 421 4.42 5.71 -32.20
CA ASP A 421 3.08 5.26 -31.82
C ASP A 421 3.16 4.21 -30.71
N GLY A 422 4.05 3.22 -30.82
CA GLY A 422 4.34 2.28 -29.74
C GLY A 422 4.95 2.92 -28.48
N LEU A 423 5.50 4.15 -28.55
CA LEU A 423 5.90 4.95 -27.38
C LEU A 423 4.71 5.69 -26.78
N LYS A 424 3.81 6.25 -27.60
CA LYS A 424 2.54 6.84 -27.14
C LYS A 424 1.67 5.79 -26.44
N GLU A 425 1.55 4.59 -26.99
CA GLU A 425 0.81 3.47 -26.40
C GLU A 425 1.38 3.07 -25.04
N ARG A 426 2.71 2.89 -24.94
CA ARG A 426 3.38 2.64 -23.65
C ARG A 426 3.09 3.74 -22.63
N HIS A 427 3.20 5.01 -23.02
CA HIS A 427 2.93 6.11 -22.10
C HIS A 427 1.44 6.22 -21.72
N GLN A 428 0.51 5.89 -22.63
CA GLN A 428 -0.91 5.81 -22.31
C GLN A 428 -1.20 4.66 -21.33
N LEU A 429 -0.56 3.50 -21.49
CA LEU A 429 -0.66 2.37 -20.56
C LEU A 429 -0.05 2.70 -19.18
N GLU A 430 1.08 3.40 -19.13
CA GLU A 430 1.67 3.92 -17.89
C GLU A 430 0.71 4.89 -17.17
N LEU A 431 0.12 5.84 -17.90
CA LEU A 431 -0.86 6.78 -17.36
C LEU A 431 -2.15 6.10 -16.90
N GLN A 432 -2.62 5.08 -17.63
CA GLN A 432 -3.77 4.26 -17.22
C GLN A 432 -3.46 3.45 -15.97
N ALA A 433 -2.32 2.76 -15.91
CA ALA A 433 -1.89 2.00 -14.74
C ALA A 433 -1.71 2.89 -13.50
N ALA A 434 -1.14 4.09 -13.65
CA ALA A 434 -1.06 5.09 -12.59
C ALA A 434 -2.44 5.61 -12.15
N ALA A 435 -3.35 5.87 -13.09
CA ALA A 435 -4.72 6.28 -12.80
C ALA A 435 -5.60 5.16 -12.20
N GLU A 436 -5.25 3.90 -12.41
CA GLU A 436 -5.80 2.75 -11.70
C GLU A 436 -5.21 2.60 -10.30
N HIS A 437 -3.89 2.77 -10.13
CA HIS A 437 -3.21 2.71 -8.84
C HIS A 437 -3.78 3.78 -7.89
N LEU A 438 -3.86 5.03 -8.35
CA LEU A 438 -4.47 6.14 -7.61
C LEU A 438 -5.97 5.92 -7.32
N ARG A 439 -6.70 5.19 -8.19
CA ARG A 439 -8.08 4.76 -7.89
C ARG A 439 -8.14 3.70 -6.80
N LYS A 440 -7.25 2.71 -6.84
CA LYS A 440 -7.16 1.63 -5.83
C LYS A 440 -6.74 2.20 -4.47
N GLU A 441 -5.71 3.04 -4.42
CA GLU A 441 -5.31 3.78 -3.21
C GLU A 441 -6.44 4.65 -2.65
N LYS A 442 -7.18 5.36 -3.52
CA LYS A 442 -8.37 6.13 -3.10
C LYS A 442 -9.47 5.22 -2.55
N GLN A 443 -9.75 4.08 -3.18
CA GLN A 443 -10.77 3.12 -2.73
C GLN A 443 -10.38 2.47 -1.40
N GLU A 444 -9.12 2.06 -1.25
CA GLU A 444 -8.58 1.57 0.01
C GLU A 444 -8.63 2.63 1.11
N LEU A 445 -8.29 3.89 0.82
CA LEU A 445 -8.33 4.97 1.79
C LEU A 445 -9.77 5.29 2.23
N ILE A 446 -10.74 5.24 1.29
CA ILE A 446 -12.17 5.32 1.61
C ILE A 446 -12.58 4.14 2.50
N ALA A 447 -12.24 2.89 2.12
CA ALA A 447 -12.59 1.70 2.91
C ALA A 447 -11.95 1.70 4.31
N LYS A 448 -10.73 2.25 4.46
CA LYS A 448 -10.07 2.47 5.76
C LYS A 448 -10.85 3.49 6.59
N TYR A 449 -11.20 4.66 6.05
CA TYR A 449 -12.03 5.65 6.76
C TYR A 449 -13.45 5.15 7.05
N GLU A 450 -14.07 4.34 6.20
CA GLU A 450 -15.36 3.70 6.44
C GLU A 450 -15.26 2.67 7.58
N HIS A 451 -14.19 1.86 7.62
CA HIS A 451 -13.91 0.93 8.71
C HIS A 451 -13.67 1.68 10.03
N ASP A 452 -12.80 2.70 10.03
CA ASP A 452 -12.49 3.51 11.22
C ASP A 452 -13.74 4.24 11.73
N TYR A 453 -14.59 4.74 10.83
CA TYR A 453 -15.88 5.36 11.18
C TYR A 453 -16.85 4.36 11.79
N ILE A 454 -16.96 3.14 11.25
CA ILE A 454 -17.79 2.07 11.82
C ILE A 454 -17.24 1.67 13.19
N ALA A 455 -15.93 1.44 13.32
CA ALA A 455 -15.29 1.07 14.58
C ALA A 455 -15.47 2.15 15.66
N LEU A 456 -15.33 3.42 15.32
CA LEU A 456 -15.56 4.54 16.25
C LEU A 456 -17.05 4.68 16.63
N ARG A 457 -17.97 4.41 15.69
CA ARG A 457 -19.41 4.37 15.94
C ARG A 457 -19.81 3.19 16.83
N GLU A 458 -19.20 2.03 16.64
CA GLU A 458 -19.39 0.85 17.50
C GLU A 458 -18.79 1.08 18.88
N GLN A 459 -17.58 1.65 18.98
CA GLN A 459 -16.96 2.03 20.25
C GLN A 459 -17.84 3.03 21.02
N THR A 460 -18.28 4.11 20.39
CA THR A 460 -19.15 5.12 21.05
C THR A 460 -20.52 4.55 21.40
N SER A 461 -21.06 3.61 20.62
CA SER A 461 -22.27 2.85 20.99
C SER A 461 -22.04 1.97 22.22
N VAL A 462 -20.93 1.22 22.26
CA VAL A 462 -20.53 0.39 23.40
C VAL A 462 -20.22 1.22 24.64
N GLU A 463 -19.66 2.43 24.50
CA GLU A 463 -19.45 3.38 25.59
C GLU A 463 -20.78 3.97 26.09
N CYS A 464 -21.72 4.30 25.20
CA CYS A 464 -23.09 4.66 25.56
C CYS A 464 -23.79 3.54 26.35
N GLU A 465 -23.72 2.29 25.90
CA GLU A 465 -24.32 1.15 26.62
C GLU A 465 -23.60 0.87 27.96
N LYS A 466 -22.27 0.92 28.01
CA LYS A 466 -21.52 0.86 29.29
C LYS A 466 -21.98 1.96 30.25
N PHE A 467 -22.18 3.18 29.78
CA PHE A 467 -22.66 4.30 30.60
C PHE A 467 -24.11 4.09 31.07
N LYS A 468 -25.02 3.61 30.21
CA LYS A 468 -26.39 3.22 30.59
C LYS A 468 -26.39 2.09 31.64
N VAL A 469 -25.56 1.06 31.47
CA VAL A 469 -25.44 -0.05 32.42
C VAL A 469 -24.87 0.45 33.76
N GLN A 470 -23.84 1.32 33.75
CA GLN A 470 -23.30 1.94 34.96
C GLN A 470 -24.32 2.84 35.66
N LEU A 471 -25.07 3.66 34.93
CA LEU A 471 -26.10 4.55 35.49
C LEU A 471 -27.26 3.74 36.08
N THR A 472 -27.76 2.73 35.36
CA THR A 472 -28.80 1.85 35.90
C THR A 472 -28.30 0.95 37.03
N SER A 473 -26.99 0.67 37.13
CA SER A 473 -26.41 0.04 38.33
C SER A 473 -26.46 1.02 39.50
N LYS A 474 -25.90 2.23 39.36
CA LYS A 474 -25.91 3.27 40.41
C LYS A 474 -27.32 3.54 40.94
N LEU A 475 -28.30 3.70 40.06
CA LEU A 475 -29.72 3.88 40.43
C LEU A 475 -30.29 2.66 41.16
N ARG A 476 -29.94 1.42 40.76
CA ARG A 476 -30.30 0.21 41.51
C ARG A 476 -29.61 0.15 42.87
N ASP A 477 -28.35 0.55 42.96
CA ASP A 477 -27.57 0.59 44.20
C ASP A 477 -28.08 1.68 45.15
N GLU A 478 -28.59 2.79 44.63
CA GLU A 478 -29.29 3.85 45.37
C GLU A 478 -30.65 3.38 45.87
N ILE A 479 -31.51 2.82 44.99
CA ILE A 479 -32.78 2.20 45.39
C ILE A 479 -32.57 1.09 46.43
N ASN A 480 -31.50 0.29 46.31
CA ASN A 480 -31.15 -0.74 47.28
C ASN A 480 -30.71 -0.14 48.64
N LYS A 481 -29.97 0.98 48.65
CA LYS A 481 -29.62 1.70 49.89
C LYS A 481 -30.85 2.32 50.55
N GLU A 482 -31.73 2.95 49.76
CA GLU A 482 -33.00 3.50 50.24
C GLU A 482 -33.89 2.39 50.82
N LYS A 483 -34.03 1.26 50.12
CA LYS A 483 -34.72 0.07 50.62
C LYS A 483 -34.11 -0.43 51.92
N GLN A 484 -32.78 -0.56 52.01
CA GLN A 484 -32.10 -0.99 53.24
C GLN A 484 -32.27 0.02 54.39
N GLU A 485 -32.26 1.33 54.13
CA GLU A 485 -32.47 2.33 55.18
C GLU A 485 -33.94 2.40 55.60
N MET A 486 -34.89 2.20 54.70
CA MET A 486 -36.31 2.01 55.01
C MET A 486 -36.53 0.73 55.83
N GLU A 487 -35.87 -0.38 55.48
CA GLU A 487 -35.88 -1.62 56.28
C GLU A 487 -35.29 -1.37 57.68
N LYS A 488 -34.17 -0.66 57.79
CA LYS A 488 -33.61 -0.22 59.09
C LYS A 488 -34.54 0.71 59.85
N GLN A 489 -35.25 1.62 59.20
CA GLN A 489 -36.24 2.50 59.85
C GLN A 489 -37.47 1.73 60.32
N MET A 490 -37.95 0.75 59.54
CA MET A 490 -39.03 -0.16 59.94
C MET A 490 -38.61 -1.06 61.11
N LEU A 491 -37.37 -1.59 61.09
CA LEU A 491 -36.78 -2.32 62.21
C LEU A 491 -36.68 -1.42 63.45
N ARG A 492 -36.06 -0.23 63.36
CA ARG A 492 -36.01 0.75 64.46
C ARG A 492 -37.41 1.12 64.98
N SER A 493 -38.42 1.24 64.11
CA SER A 493 -39.81 1.52 64.52
C SER A 493 -40.47 0.34 65.21
N ARG A 494 -40.22 -0.89 64.75
CA ARG A 494 -40.65 -2.13 65.43
C ARG A 494 -39.96 -2.25 66.79
N ASP A 495 -38.66 -2.03 66.83
CA ASP A 495 -37.82 -2.22 68.00
C ASP A 495 -38.11 -1.16 69.05
N ALA A 496 -38.29 0.11 68.67
CA ALA A 496 -38.80 1.15 69.58
C ALA A 496 -40.22 0.85 70.11
N LYS A 497 -41.08 0.16 69.35
CA LYS A 497 -42.38 -0.32 69.85
C LYS A 497 -42.23 -1.51 70.80
N ILE A 498 -41.23 -2.37 70.59
CA ILE A 498 -40.88 -3.46 71.50
C ILE A 498 -40.32 -2.86 72.80
N GLU A 499 -39.40 -1.89 72.73
CA GLU A 499 -38.88 -1.18 73.90
C GLU A 499 -39.99 -0.44 74.66
N LEU A 500 -40.93 0.23 73.98
CA LEU A 500 -42.11 0.83 74.64
C LEU A 500 -43.05 -0.21 75.30
N VAL A 501 -43.01 -1.48 74.89
CA VAL A 501 -43.72 -2.59 75.55
C VAL A 501 -42.87 -3.16 76.70
N ILE A 502 -41.55 -3.28 76.53
CA ILE A 502 -40.62 -3.70 77.58
C ILE A 502 -40.64 -2.68 78.73
N GLU A 503 -40.52 -1.38 78.45
CA GLU A 503 -40.59 -0.30 79.43
C GLU A 503 -41.94 -0.28 80.15
N LYS A 504 -43.06 -0.47 79.44
CA LYS A 504 -44.37 -0.64 80.08
C LYS A 504 -44.46 -1.87 80.96
N LEU A 505 -43.95 -3.03 80.54
CA LEU A 505 -43.95 -4.25 81.34
C LEU A 505 -42.99 -4.15 82.53
N GLN A 506 -41.86 -3.45 82.39
CA GLN A 506 -40.93 -3.13 83.48
C GLN A 506 -41.55 -2.14 84.46
N GLU A 507 -42.31 -1.15 83.99
CA GLU A 507 -42.99 -0.16 84.82
C GLU A 507 -44.23 -0.75 85.50
N GLU A 508 -45.02 -1.58 84.83
CA GLU A 508 -46.08 -2.39 85.43
C GLU A 508 -45.49 -3.36 86.48
N SER A 509 -44.33 -3.97 86.21
CA SER A 509 -43.60 -4.81 87.17
C SER A 509 -43.09 -4.00 88.38
N ARG A 510 -42.47 -2.84 88.16
CA ARG A 510 -42.07 -1.89 89.22
C ARG A 510 -43.25 -1.49 90.07
N GLN A 511 -44.37 -1.10 89.47
CA GLN A 511 -45.59 -0.75 90.19
C GLN A 511 -46.20 -1.96 90.91
N MET A 512 -46.05 -3.18 90.40
CA MET A 512 -46.47 -4.40 91.11
C MET A 512 -45.57 -4.71 92.31
N VAL A 513 -44.26 -4.49 92.19
CA VAL A 513 -43.29 -4.55 93.30
C VAL A 513 -43.59 -3.45 94.32
N GLU A 514 -43.72 -2.19 93.92
CA GLU A 514 -44.05 -1.06 94.80
C GLU A 514 -45.43 -1.24 95.46
N ARG A 515 -46.43 -1.81 94.77
CA ARG A 515 -47.72 -2.20 95.38
C ARG A 515 -47.55 -3.33 96.39
N ALA A 516 -46.58 -4.24 96.22
CA ALA A 516 -46.28 -5.29 97.20
C ALA A 516 -45.49 -4.75 98.39
N GLU A 517 -44.47 -3.91 98.16
CA GLU A 517 -43.68 -3.22 99.17
C GLU A 517 -44.54 -2.25 99.98
N SER A 518 -45.41 -1.46 99.35
CA SER A 518 -46.37 -0.60 100.04
C SER A 518 -47.34 -1.40 100.90
N LYS A 519 -47.75 -2.61 100.49
CA LYS A 519 -48.54 -3.53 101.32
C LYS A 519 -47.72 -4.12 102.47
N ALA A 520 -46.45 -4.47 102.25
CA ALA A 520 -45.55 -4.97 103.29
C ALA A 520 -45.24 -3.88 104.34
N LEU A 521 -44.92 -2.66 103.92
CA LEU A 521 -44.72 -1.49 104.77
C LEU A 521 -45.99 -1.13 105.56
N LYS A 522 -47.18 -1.26 104.96
CA LYS A 522 -48.46 -1.08 105.67
C LYS A 522 -48.72 -2.17 106.71
N LYS A 523 -48.39 -3.45 106.42
CA LYS A 523 -48.43 -4.51 107.44
C LYS A 523 -47.43 -4.24 108.57
N PHE A 524 -46.19 -3.94 108.23
CA PHE A 524 -45.13 -3.67 109.21
C PHE A 524 -45.43 -2.47 110.10
N SER A 525 -46.05 -1.41 109.56
CA SER A 525 -46.49 -0.27 110.37
C SER A 525 -47.73 -0.56 111.23
N GLN A 526 -48.66 -1.41 110.75
CA GLN A 526 -49.78 -1.91 111.54
C GLN A 526 -49.30 -2.82 112.70
N GLU A 527 -48.44 -3.79 112.41
CA GLU A 527 -47.79 -4.66 113.39
C GLU A 527 -47.01 -3.85 114.43
N ARG A 528 -46.21 -2.86 113.99
CA ARG A 528 -45.51 -1.94 114.89
C ARG A 528 -46.48 -1.15 115.78
N LEU A 529 -47.58 -0.61 115.24
CA LEU A 529 -48.60 0.09 116.01
C LEU A 529 -49.32 -0.84 117.01
N GLU A 530 -49.48 -2.12 116.68
CA GLU A 530 -49.96 -3.12 117.64
C GLU A 530 -48.94 -3.44 118.74
N TYR A 531 -47.66 -3.55 118.43
CA TYR A 531 -46.62 -3.75 119.44
C TYR A 531 -46.47 -2.52 120.34
N GLU A 532 -46.53 -1.30 119.80
CA GLU A 532 -46.59 -0.07 120.60
C GLU A 532 -47.85 -0.01 121.48
N ARG A 533 -49.01 -0.51 121.00
CA ARG A 533 -50.24 -0.61 121.81
C ARG A 533 -50.10 -1.64 122.94
N LYS A 534 -49.56 -2.82 122.64
CA LYS A 534 -49.28 -3.88 123.62
C LYS A 534 -48.28 -3.40 124.68
N LEU A 535 -47.25 -2.65 124.28
CA LEU A 535 -46.23 -2.08 125.18
C LEU A 535 -46.80 -0.99 126.11
N ARG A 536 -47.73 -0.15 125.63
CA ARG A 536 -48.47 0.80 126.48
C ARG A 536 -49.35 0.05 127.47
N GLN A 537 -50.08 -0.98 127.02
CA GLN A 537 -50.94 -1.79 127.89
C GLN A 537 -50.15 -2.55 128.97
N THR A 538 -48.95 -3.07 128.67
CA THR A 538 -48.09 -3.65 129.71
C THR A 538 -47.59 -2.58 130.69
N GLY A 539 -47.17 -1.41 130.21
CA GLY A 539 -46.74 -0.30 131.08
C GLY A 539 -47.85 0.26 131.97
N GLU A 540 -49.09 0.28 131.47
CA GLU A 540 -50.30 0.66 132.25
C GLU A 540 -50.59 -0.38 133.34
N ILE A 541 -50.47 -1.68 133.03
CA ILE A 541 -50.63 -2.78 134.01
C ILE A 541 -49.50 -2.78 135.05
N GLU A 542 -48.25 -2.55 134.63
CA GLU A 542 -47.10 -2.39 135.53
C GLU A 542 -47.26 -1.17 136.44
N GLY A 543 -47.74 -0.04 135.90
CA GLY A 543 -48.07 1.16 136.68
C GLY A 543 -49.14 0.87 137.76
N ILE A 544 -50.25 0.25 137.38
CA ILE A 544 -51.32 -0.15 138.32
C ILE A 544 -50.80 -1.14 139.37
N TRP A 545 -49.91 -2.07 139.00
CA TRP A 545 -49.30 -3.01 139.92
C TRP A 545 -48.35 -2.32 140.91
N MET A 546 -47.49 -1.41 140.42
CA MET A 546 -46.56 -0.63 141.25
C MET A 546 -47.29 0.30 142.22
N GLU A 547 -48.33 0.99 141.78
CA GLU A 547 -49.17 1.87 142.61
C GLU A 547 -49.83 1.06 143.75
N LYS A 548 -50.39 -0.11 143.40
CA LYS A 548 -51.03 -1.02 144.37
C LYS A 548 -50.04 -1.69 145.31
N ASN A 549 -48.81 -1.94 144.85
CA ASN A 549 -47.73 -2.46 145.69
C ASN A 549 -47.23 -1.39 146.67
N ARG A 550 -47.15 -0.11 146.24
CA ARG A 550 -46.88 1.03 147.12
C ARG A 550 -47.96 1.19 148.19
N GLU A 551 -49.25 1.16 147.82
CA GLU A 551 -50.35 1.19 148.80
C GLU A 551 -50.24 0.04 149.83
N LEU A 552 -49.86 -1.17 149.40
CA LEU A 552 -49.68 -2.30 150.30
C LEU A 552 -48.48 -2.12 151.23
N HIS A 553 -47.37 -1.55 150.75
CA HIS A 553 -46.22 -1.21 151.60
C HIS A 553 -46.54 -0.11 152.61
N GLU A 554 -47.33 0.91 152.23
CA GLU A 554 -47.78 1.97 153.15
C GLU A 554 -48.77 1.45 154.21
N ARG A 555 -49.68 0.54 153.82
CA ARG A 555 -50.57 -0.18 154.75
C ARG A 555 -49.80 -1.14 155.66
N LEU A 556 -48.77 -1.84 155.16
CA LEU A 556 -47.89 -2.67 155.98
C LEU A 556 -47.15 -1.81 157.02
N ASN A 557 -46.49 -0.73 156.58
CA ASN A 557 -45.68 0.14 157.42
C ASN A 557 -46.51 0.87 158.50
N THR A 558 -47.77 1.22 158.21
CA THR A 558 -48.71 1.76 159.20
C THR A 558 -49.21 0.70 160.19
N LEU A 559 -49.49 -0.53 159.74
CA LEU A 559 -49.82 -1.66 160.63
C LEU A 559 -48.62 -2.09 161.48
N GLU A 560 -47.41 -2.10 160.95
CA GLU A 560 -46.17 -2.35 161.68
C GLU A 560 -46.00 -1.30 162.78
N LYS A 561 -46.11 0.01 162.47
CA LYS A 561 -46.05 1.08 163.49
C LYS A 561 -47.13 0.96 164.57
N ALA A 562 -48.33 0.45 164.24
CA ALA A 562 -49.38 0.18 165.21
C ALA A 562 -49.06 -1.05 166.08
N HIS A 563 -48.65 -2.16 165.46
CA HIS A 563 -48.21 -3.37 166.12
C HIS A 563 -47.03 -3.10 167.07
N ASP A 564 -46.07 -2.28 166.66
CA ASP A 564 -44.88 -1.95 167.43
C ASP A 564 -45.19 -1.04 168.63
N LYS A 565 -46.23 -0.20 168.54
CA LYS A 565 -46.79 0.52 169.71
C LYS A 565 -47.46 -0.44 170.68
N LEU A 566 -48.44 -1.21 170.19
CA LEU A 566 -49.17 -2.21 170.97
C LEU A 566 -48.25 -3.26 171.61
N LYS A 567 -47.11 -3.58 170.97
CA LYS A 567 -46.06 -4.45 171.48
C LYS A 567 -45.26 -3.80 172.60
N ARG A 568 -44.83 -2.53 172.48
CA ARG A 568 -44.17 -1.80 173.59
C ARG A 568 -45.12 -1.63 174.78
N GLU A 569 -46.38 -1.29 174.52
CA GLU A 569 -47.45 -1.23 175.52
C GLU A 569 -47.67 -2.60 176.19
N ASN A 570 -47.63 -3.70 175.42
CA ASN A 570 -47.65 -5.06 175.96
C ASN A 570 -46.42 -5.42 176.80
N GLU A 571 -45.21 -5.04 176.39
CA GLU A 571 -43.98 -5.32 177.15
C GLU A 571 -43.99 -4.58 178.49
N VAL A 572 -44.38 -3.30 178.51
CA VAL A 572 -44.55 -2.51 179.75
C VAL A 572 -45.63 -3.15 180.64
N LEU A 573 -46.84 -3.39 180.11
CA LEU A 573 -47.91 -4.00 180.90
C LEU A 573 -47.54 -5.42 181.40
N LYS A 574 -46.73 -6.19 180.67
CA LYS A 574 -46.21 -7.50 181.13
C LYS A 574 -45.05 -7.36 182.12
N HIS A 575 -44.30 -6.26 182.11
CA HIS A 575 -43.31 -5.97 183.12
C HIS A 575 -44.02 -5.61 184.44
N ASP A 576 -44.94 -4.65 184.39
CA ASP A 576 -45.71 -4.18 185.53
C ASP A 576 -46.57 -5.30 186.15
N LEU A 577 -47.20 -6.15 185.31
CA LEU A 577 -47.97 -7.30 185.79
C LEU A 577 -47.08 -8.40 186.39
N ARG A 578 -45.84 -8.60 185.91
CA ARG A 578 -44.90 -9.53 186.54
C ARG A 578 -44.38 -9.00 187.87
N GLU A 579 -43.94 -7.73 187.92
CA GLU A 579 -43.55 -7.11 189.19
C GLU A 579 -44.70 -7.12 190.21
N ALA A 580 -45.93 -6.85 189.78
CA ALA A 580 -47.11 -6.94 190.63
C ALA A 580 -47.40 -8.40 191.06
N SER A 581 -47.22 -9.38 190.17
CA SER A 581 -47.40 -10.80 190.46
C SER A 581 -46.35 -11.35 191.42
N GLU A 582 -45.08 -10.95 191.29
CA GLU A 582 -43.98 -11.37 192.16
C GLU A 582 -44.11 -10.72 193.54
N LYS A 583 -44.38 -9.40 193.60
CA LYS A 583 -44.69 -8.71 194.86
C LYS A 583 -45.94 -9.28 195.53
N SER A 584 -46.96 -9.66 194.75
CA SER A 584 -48.15 -10.35 195.27
C SER A 584 -47.85 -11.76 195.76
N SER A 585 -46.96 -12.50 195.11
CA SER A 585 -46.52 -13.84 195.53
C SER A 585 -45.74 -13.79 196.85
N ASP A 586 -44.75 -12.90 196.96
CA ASP A 586 -43.96 -12.70 198.18
C ASP A 586 -44.82 -12.20 199.34
N LEU A 587 -45.75 -11.28 199.06
CA LEU A 587 -46.75 -10.86 200.03
C LEU A 587 -47.71 -11.99 200.39
N ALA A 588 -48.10 -12.87 199.46
CA ALA A 588 -49.01 -14.00 199.74
C ALA A 588 -48.36 -15.12 200.56
N LEU A 589 -47.05 -15.37 200.40
CA LEU A 589 -46.31 -16.29 201.26
C LEU A 589 -46.24 -15.74 202.69
N ARG A 590 -45.88 -14.45 202.85
CA ARG A 590 -45.93 -13.77 204.16
C ARG A 590 -47.35 -13.72 204.73
N LEU A 591 -48.35 -13.50 203.89
CA LEU A 591 -49.77 -13.55 204.27
C LEU A 591 -50.15 -14.91 204.82
N ASN A 592 -49.52 -16.00 204.38
CA ASN A 592 -49.81 -17.36 204.83
C ASN A 592 -49.05 -17.73 206.12
N GLU A 593 -47.77 -17.35 206.24
CA GLU A 593 -46.99 -17.51 207.49
C GLU A 593 -47.56 -16.63 208.61
N GLU A 594 -47.84 -15.35 208.32
CA GLU A 594 -48.54 -14.47 209.26
C GLU A 594 -49.94 -15.00 209.56
N ARG A 595 -50.73 -15.51 208.59
CA ARG A 595 -52.05 -16.10 208.90
C ARG A 595 -51.97 -17.30 209.82
N GLN A 596 -51.01 -18.22 209.67
CA GLN A 596 -50.90 -19.36 210.60
C GLN A 596 -50.58 -18.89 212.03
N LEU A 597 -49.72 -17.89 212.18
CA LEU A 597 -49.44 -17.27 213.47
C LEU A 597 -50.63 -16.45 214.00
N HIS A 598 -51.33 -15.73 213.14
CA HIS A 598 -52.44 -14.87 213.51
C HIS A 598 -53.74 -15.63 213.75
N GLU A 599 -53.95 -16.79 213.13
CA GLU A 599 -55.07 -17.71 213.37
C GLU A 599 -54.91 -18.38 214.75
N HIS A 600 -53.70 -18.85 215.08
CA HIS A 600 -53.38 -19.31 216.44
C HIS A 600 -53.46 -18.18 217.49
N SER A 601 -53.09 -16.95 217.11
CA SER A 601 -53.28 -15.76 217.94
C SER A 601 -54.77 -15.35 218.06
N MET A 602 -55.58 -15.60 217.03
CA MET A 602 -57.02 -15.34 217.01
C MET A 602 -57.78 -16.34 217.87
N GLU A 603 -57.43 -17.63 217.87
CA GLU A 603 -57.95 -18.57 218.87
C GLU A 603 -57.63 -18.10 220.30
N GLN A 604 -56.42 -17.56 220.56
CA GLN A 604 -56.09 -16.96 221.86
C GLN A 604 -56.74 -15.59 222.12
N ALA A 605 -57.19 -14.88 221.08
CA ALA A 605 -57.78 -13.55 221.18
C ALA A 605 -59.32 -13.58 221.24
N GLU A 606 -60.01 -14.51 220.59
CA GLU A 606 -61.47 -14.71 220.77
C GLU A 606 -61.76 -15.17 222.21
N ASN A 607 -60.90 -16.05 222.75
CA ASN A 607 -60.86 -16.42 224.17
C ASN A 607 -60.55 -15.25 225.14
N ARG A 608 -60.23 -14.04 224.63
CA ARG A 608 -60.04 -12.79 225.40
C ARG A 608 -61.04 -11.67 225.06
N CYS A 609 -61.48 -11.55 223.81
CA CYS A 609 -62.41 -10.50 223.37
C CYS A 609 -63.87 -10.82 223.74
N SER A 610 -64.20 -12.10 223.92
CA SER A 610 -65.44 -12.52 224.60
C SER A 610 -65.52 -12.07 226.07
N SER A 611 -64.41 -11.57 226.65
CA SER A 611 -64.38 -10.91 227.97
C SER A 611 -64.17 -9.38 227.90
N LEU A 612 -64.19 -8.76 226.70
CA LEU A 612 -64.12 -7.30 226.51
C LEU A 612 -65.39 -6.70 225.91
N GLN A 613 -66.24 -7.49 225.23
CA GLN A 613 -67.59 -7.07 224.85
C GLN A 613 -68.47 -6.66 226.06
N THR A 614 -68.05 -7.02 227.28
CA THR A 614 -68.70 -6.67 228.55
C THR A 614 -68.30 -5.31 229.14
N GLU A 615 -67.33 -4.57 228.58
CA GLU A 615 -66.88 -3.28 229.15
C GLU A 615 -67.31 -2.03 228.35
N THR A 616 -67.18 -2.00 227.02
CA THR A 616 -67.26 -0.73 226.27
C THR A 616 -68.67 -0.18 226.06
N GLU A 617 -69.73 -0.92 226.39
CA GLU A 617 -71.09 -0.37 226.46
C GLU A 617 -71.25 0.70 227.56
N TYR A 618 -70.29 0.77 228.50
CA TYR A 618 -70.30 1.66 229.67
C TYR A 618 -69.96 3.13 229.34
N THR A 619 -69.18 3.41 228.28
CA THR A 619 -68.72 4.79 227.95
C THR A 619 -69.65 5.57 227.01
N LYS A 620 -70.86 5.05 226.78
CA LYS A 620 -72.02 5.63 226.08
C LYS A 620 -72.52 7.00 226.61
N GLN A 621 -71.84 7.57 227.61
CA GLN A 621 -72.37 8.59 228.51
C GLN A 621 -71.57 9.89 228.51
N GLN A 622 -70.49 9.99 227.74
CA GLN A 622 -69.62 11.17 227.75
C GLN A 622 -69.79 12.05 226.51
N GLN A 623 -70.30 13.26 226.76
CA GLN A 623 -69.78 14.50 226.18
C GLN A 623 -70.04 14.67 224.67
N SER A 624 -71.27 14.96 224.20
CA SER A 624 -72.45 15.58 224.84
C SER A 624 -72.24 16.99 225.42
N VAL A 625 -71.08 17.60 225.22
CA VAL A 625 -70.61 18.70 226.10
C VAL A 625 -70.56 20.06 225.42
N GLU A 626 -70.10 20.16 224.16
CA GLU A 626 -69.86 21.45 223.49
C GLU A 626 -70.24 21.42 222.00
N ILE A 627 -71.36 21.97 221.51
CA ILE A 627 -72.43 22.83 222.07
C ILE A 627 -72.06 24.28 222.41
N THR A 628 -70.81 24.62 222.78
CA THR A 628 -70.50 25.90 223.48
C THR A 628 -69.69 26.93 222.69
N ALA A 629 -69.29 26.66 221.46
CA ALA A 629 -68.57 27.58 220.58
C ALA A 629 -69.28 27.72 219.20
N LEU A 630 -70.59 27.89 219.12
CA LEU A 630 -71.34 29.12 219.49
C LEU A 630 -70.68 30.43 219.03
N ARG A 631 -71.52 31.28 218.43
CA ARG A 631 -71.58 32.75 218.54
C ARG A 631 -70.36 33.59 218.10
N GLU A 632 -69.15 33.24 218.51
CA GLU A 632 -68.17 34.22 218.96
C GLU A 632 -67.79 35.31 217.95
N LYS A 633 -67.72 35.00 216.65
CA LYS A 633 -67.13 35.91 215.66
C LYS A 633 -68.11 36.37 214.58
N GLN A 634 -69.38 36.45 215.01
CA GLN A 634 -70.18 37.67 214.87
C GLN A 634 -69.41 38.88 215.45
N ALA A 635 -68.36 39.33 214.76
CA ALA A 635 -67.42 40.34 215.27
C ALA A 635 -66.74 41.16 214.17
N MET A 636 -66.39 40.56 213.03
CA MET A 636 -65.64 41.22 211.96
C MET A 636 -66.27 40.89 210.57
N LEU A 637 -67.48 41.30 210.19
CA LEU A 637 -68.15 42.61 210.33
C LEU A 637 -67.26 43.80 209.92
N GLU A 638 -67.87 44.75 209.20
CA GLU A 638 -67.51 46.17 209.02
C GLU A 638 -66.14 46.51 208.39
N SER A 639 -65.08 45.78 208.72
CA SER A 639 -63.69 46.22 208.76
C SER A 639 -62.98 46.27 207.41
N HIS A 640 -63.67 46.06 206.27
CA HIS A 640 -63.21 46.70 205.04
C HIS A 640 -64.28 47.13 204.02
N PHE A 641 -65.27 47.89 204.49
CA PHE A 641 -65.86 48.95 203.65
C PHE A 641 -64.78 49.97 203.16
N GLN A 642 -65.24 51.01 202.46
CA GLN A 642 -64.51 52.26 202.15
C GLN A 642 -63.39 52.19 201.08
N GLN A 643 -62.36 51.36 201.23
CA GLN A 643 -61.02 51.76 200.73
C GLN A 643 -60.82 51.93 199.20
N GLN A 644 -61.42 51.14 198.31
CA GLN A 644 -61.15 51.25 196.86
C GLN A 644 -62.38 51.40 195.95
N VAL A 645 -63.35 52.19 196.42
CA VAL A 645 -64.18 53.06 195.53
C VAL A 645 -63.31 54.11 194.79
N GLN A 646 -62.04 54.23 195.18
CA GLN A 646 -61.18 55.39 194.97
C GLN A 646 -59.92 55.11 194.11
N LYS A 647 -59.89 54.04 193.30
CA LYS A 647 -58.87 53.84 192.25
C LYS A 647 -59.35 53.96 190.80
N LEU A 648 -60.49 54.64 190.64
CA LEU A 648 -60.76 55.62 189.58
C LEU A 648 -61.01 55.02 188.17
N ARG A 649 -61.74 55.66 187.26
CA ARG A 649 -61.87 57.11 186.93
C ARG A 649 -60.56 57.79 186.50
N SER A 650 -59.49 57.04 186.22
CA SER A 650 -58.18 57.57 185.82
C SER A 650 -57.67 57.05 184.47
N GLU A 651 -58.24 55.96 183.95
CA GLU A 651 -57.89 55.38 182.65
C GLU A 651 -59.09 55.32 181.68
N HIS A 652 -60.18 56.02 182.03
CA HIS A 652 -61.40 56.14 181.20
C HIS A 652 -61.15 56.99 179.94
N ASP A 653 -60.15 57.87 179.95
CA ASP A 653 -60.07 59.00 179.01
C ASP A 653 -58.95 58.89 177.95
N THR A 654 -58.02 57.92 178.05
CA THR A 654 -56.76 57.94 177.27
C THR A 654 -56.78 57.15 175.95
N ALA A 655 -57.74 56.25 175.75
CA ALA A 655 -57.78 55.37 174.56
C ALA A 655 -58.84 55.77 173.50
N LEU A 656 -59.74 56.71 173.84
CA LEU A 656 -60.81 57.16 172.94
C LEU A 656 -60.32 57.98 171.74
N ASP A 657 -59.11 58.57 171.78
CA ASP A 657 -58.58 59.38 170.68
C ASP A 657 -58.10 58.53 169.49
N ASN A 658 -57.45 57.38 169.74
CA ASN A 658 -56.93 56.49 168.68
C ASN A 658 -58.03 55.81 167.84
N LEU A 659 -59.30 55.97 168.25
CA LEU A 659 -60.51 55.50 167.57
C LEU A 659 -60.68 56.12 166.17
N HIS A 660 -60.45 57.43 166.04
CA HIS A 660 -61.17 58.25 165.05
C HIS A 660 -60.50 58.42 163.68
N GLU A 661 -59.29 57.88 163.49
CA GLU A 661 -58.47 58.19 162.31
C GLU A 661 -58.48 57.06 161.26
N ARG A 662 -58.11 55.83 161.65
CA ARG A 662 -57.91 54.70 160.70
C ARG A 662 -59.20 54.16 160.07
N VAL A 663 -60.37 54.53 160.61
CA VAL A 663 -61.67 54.23 160.00
C VAL A 663 -61.92 55.10 158.77
N ARG A 664 -61.57 56.39 158.82
CA ARG A 664 -61.84 57.35 157.72
C ARG A 664 -61.06 56.99 156.44
N SER A 665 -59.79 56.59 156.60
CA SER A 665 -58.88 56.30 155.47
C SER A 665 -59.28 55.10 154.61
N THR A 666 -60.24 54.28 155.06
CA THR A 666 -60.58 53.00 154.42
C THR A 666 -61.99 52.99 153.83
N VAL A 667 -62.92 53.78 154.38
CA VAL A 667 -64.26 54.00 153.80
C VAL A 667 -64.15 54.69 152.44
N ALA A 668 -63.36 55.78 152.36
CA ALA A 668 -63.16 56.55 151.12
C ALA A 668 -62.65 55.72 149.92
N ARG A 669 -61.94 54.60 150.16
CA ARG A 669 -61.52 53.69 149.08
C ARG A 669 -62.66 52.82 148.52
N LYS A 670 -63.68 52.51 149.33
CA LYS A 670 -64.86 51.75 148.88
C LYS A 670 -65.79 52.64 148.06
N ASP A 671 -65.99 53.88 148.50
CA ASP A 671 -66.89 54.82 147.84
C ASP A 671 -66.44 55.12 146.39
N GLN A 672 -65.12 55.20 146.15
CA GLN A 672 -64.57 55.41 144.81
C GLN A 672 -64.84 54.21 143.87
N THR A 673 -64.62 52.96 144.33
CA THR A 673 -64.97 51.75 143.54
C THR A 673 -66.47 51.58 143.31
N ILE A 674 -67.33 52.17 144.16
CA ILE A 674 -68.78 52.17 143.94
C ILE A 674 -69.17 53.12 142.80
N SER A 675 -68.43 54.22 142.62
CA SER A 675 -68.64 55.15 141.50
C SER A 675 -68.28 54.51 140.15
N GLU A 676 -67.16 53.79 140.08
CA GLU A 676 -66.74 53.05 138.88
C GLU A 676 -67.80 52.01 138.44
N LEU A 677 -68.35 51.26 139.41
CA LEU A 677 -69.43 50.30 139.17
C LEU A 677 -70.77 50.94 138.76
N GLN A 678 -70.96 52.25 138.93
CA GLN A 678 -72.16 52.97 138.48
C GLN A 678 -72.03 53.48 137.05
N GLU A 679 -70.83 53.86 136.59
CA GLU A 679 -70.58 54.29 135.21
C GLU A 679 -70.73 53.11 134.22
N ASP A 680 -70.20 51.93 134.54
CA ASP A 680 -70.38 50.71 133.74
C ASP A 680 -71.87 50.29 133.61
N LEU A 681 -72.67 50.54 134.65
CA LEU A 681 -74.10 50.24 134.67
C LEU A 681 -74.90 51.20 133.77
N HIS A 682 -74.50 52.48 133.71
CA HIS A 682 -75.06 53.44 132.74
C HIS A 682 -74.67 53.06 131.30
N LEU A 683 -73.47 52.50 131.09
CA LEU A 683 -73.00 52.03 129.77
C LEU A 683 -73.76 50.79 129.26
N LEU A 684 -74.35 50.01 130.18
CA LEU A 684 -75.23 48.88 129.89
C LEU A 684 -76.54 49.32 129.20
N GLN A 685 -77.14 50.42 129.67
CA GLN A 685 -78.48 50.84 129.27
C GLN A 685 -78.54 51.36 127.82
N VAL A 686 -77.59 52.20 127.41
CA VAL A 686 -77.52 52.75 126.03
C VAL A 686 -77.29 51.67 124.96
N LYS A 687 -76.64 50.55 125.32
CA LYS A 687 -76.48 49.39 124.43
C LYS A 687 -77.79 48.59 124.29
N LEU A 688 -78.61 48.54 125.34
CA LEU A 688 -79.90 47.87 125.33
C LEU A 688 -80.88 48.58 124.38
N GLU A 689 -81.03 49.90 124.51
CA GLU A 689 -81.90 50.73 123.66
C GLU A 689 -81.60 50.57 122.17
N LYS A 690 -80.30 50.61 121.79
CA LYS A 690 -79.87 50.38 120.39
C LYS A 690 -80.21 49.00 119.85
N SER A 691 -80.33 47.98 120.70
CA SER A 691 -80.76 46.63 120.27
C SER A 691 -82.29 46.51 120.17
N GLN A 692 -83.04 47.26 120.98
CA GLN A 692 -84.50 47.30 120.89
C GLN A 692 -84.98 47.93 119.58
N ALA A 693 -84.28 48.97 119.09
CA ALA A 693 -84.56 49.56 117.77
C ALA A 693 -84.46 48.54 116.61
N ILE A 694 -83.53 47.58 116.68
CA ILE A 694 -83.36 46.53 115.65
C ILE A 694 -84.55 45.55 115.68
N ILE A 695 -85.14 45.30 116.86
CA ILE A 695 -86.36 44.48 117.00
C ILE A 695 -87.57 45.19 116.37
N GLU A 696 -87.61 46.52 116.42
CA GLU A 696 -88.69 47.31 115.81
C GLU A 696 -88.55 47.44 114.28
N GLU A 697 -87.32 47.51 113.76
CA GLU A 697 -87.06 47.43 112.31
C GLU A 697 -87.43 46.05 111.74
N GLN A 698 -87.22 44.96 112.50
CA GLN A 698 -87.68 43.62 112.10
C GLN A 698 -89.20 43.42 112.23
N ARG A 699 -89.88 44.11 113.16
CA ARG A 699 -91.35 44.10 113.24
C ARG A 699 -92.01 44.66 111.97
N LEU A 700 -91.36 45.57 111.25
CA LEU A 700 -91.87 46.08 109.97
C LEU A 700 -91.82 45.03 108.83
N GLN A 701 -91.02 43.98 108.95
CA GLN A 701 -90.96 42.89 107.95
C GLN A 701 -92.06 41.82 108.15
N LEU A 702 -92.82 41.88 109.25
CA LEU A 702 -94.00 41.02 109.49
C LEU A 702 -95.26 41.46 108.71
N TYR A 703 -95.12 42.37 107.74
CA TYR A 703 -96.19 42.81 106.83
C TYR A 703 -95.86 42.57 105.36
N SER A 704 -95.28 41.39 105.05
CA SER A 704 -95.18 40.87 103.68
C SER A 704 -95.98 39.56 103.54
N LYS A 705 -97.32 39.72 103.57
CA LYS A 705 -98.39 38.71 103.70
C LYS A 705 -98.73 38.30 105.13
#